data_AF-A0A7V4QR49-F1
#
_entry.id   AF-A0A7V4QR49-F1
#
_cell.length_a   1.000
_cell.length_b   1.000
_cell.length_c   1.000
_cell.angle_alpha   90.00
_cell.angle_beta   90.00
_cell.angle_gamma   90.00
#
_symmetry.space_group_name_H-M   'P 1'
#
loop_
_entity.id
_entity.type
_entity.pdbx_description
1 polymer ?
#
loop_
_entity_poly.entity_id
_entity_poly.type
_entity_poly.pdbx_seq_one_letter_code
_entity_poly.pdbx_strand_id
1 'polypeptide(L)'
;MFYKKINILFFVLITCFLFSCAPRPTVRTADTAILDKTISVSEDELSYFKELSKTGTTAEERAKANFWIGQYYYNKKDYEQALKYFSYDENYYPDNQWGFLSVIRSVDVYSDKNEIENSFSKFKFLIEKRHQFAQFKQNVMSKLEELIKTQSEDTLNIILDKHFHKVIDEYILYFLCKKFYQENDYDKFYKYSNIFILEHRDSDFYEEILTKFKEAVKYRPVAANKIGVILPLSGKAIDIGNQVKNGIELALSEYNNGKKANEAISFIYIDEESKNLEQKIYKVIEEENVIAFIGPIFSKTVKQLLPIMERYNIVMFSPTAAQPDLVKENGYFFRNSGSAQGQANAIAKYISQFTSYKNICTLYSNDNYGKSLNDAFVKKAAVLGLNIKKQVEFNPDKNDFREEIVRLGGIDTLILKDRRAKENLKLIDMMNDAGKRIQQNIINYFKLYYGEKDLQLPEKGKKYEGPRIVVSLLHFSPKGENIKKYEIDNEMTNRLSYAIAKDERIKVIKQSDADAKLNDYGIEPEYLSRETALNVASSLQSDVLIFAKIIEAKSDTIYANFIPEEYIDSKGNTKITYNFKEDDFFNYDIYIYAISVVDEKVIDEIHLTYSKVKEPKFNPFSIDALYIAAIDRKMLLIKDQLKFYDFDLPVFGSSSLSSGYLLQFLDNMKNSYFPSEFYIENEEPATQQFVQKYKDTYGKLPDVISANSYDLMSIICAIVERGVNSRENFKQVLSTVRNYNGAIGNFSFDKYGDSIREYFIFKIESDGIKFLKKITGD
;
A
#
# COMPACT_ATOMS: atom_id res chain seq x y z
N MET A 1 30.46 -47.45 -93.70
CA MET A 1 30.48 -46.05 -94.16
C MET A 1 30.25 -45.06 -92.99
N PHE A 2 30.91 -45.26 -91.84
CA PHE A 2 30.79 -44.39 -90.65
C PHE A 2 32.16 -44.04 -90.00
N TYR A 3 33.27 -44.46 -90.62
CA TYR A 3 34.63 -44.25 -90.10
C TYR A 3 35.37 -43.05 -90.72
N LYS A 4 34.74 -42.29 -91.62
CA LYS A 4 35.38 -41.15 -92.32
C LYS A 4 34.88 -39.75 -91.90
N LYS A 5 33.99 -39.64 -90.91
CA LYS A 5 33.51 -38.35 -90.37
C LYS A 5 34.06 -37.97 -88.99
N ILE A 6 34.84 -38.83 -88.33
CA ILE A 6 35.42 -38.54 -87.00
C ILE A 6 36.82 -37.91 -87.09
N ASN A 7 37.55 -38.09 -88.20
CA ASN A 7 38.92 -37.58 -88.34
C ASN A 7 39.05 -36.08 -88.70
N ILE A 8 37.94 -35.36 -88.94
CA ILE A 8 37.97 -33.91 -89.20
C ILE A 8 37.72 -33.10 -87.92
N LEU A 9 37.09 -33.67 -86.88
CA LEU A 9 36.91 -33.00 -85.60
C LEU A 9 38.11 -33.19 -84.66
N PHE A 10 38.83 -34.32 -84.80
CA PHE A 10 40.01 -34.62 -83.97
C PHE A 10 41.22 -33.73 -84.29
N PHE A 11 41.28 -33.14 -85.49
CA PHE A 11 42.41 -32.30 -85.93
C PHE A 11 42.21 -30.79 -85.68
N VAL A 12 40.98 -30.34 -85.35
CA VAL A 12 40.66 -28.93 -85.02
C VAL A 12 40.69 -28.69 -83.51
N LEU A 13 40.54 -29.73 -82.68
CA LEU A 13 40.61 -29.62 -81.21
C LEU A 13 42.03 -29.64 -80.64
N ILE A 14 43.03 -30.11 -81.39
CA ILE A 14 44.42 -30.24 -80.91
C ILE A 14 45.25 -28.96 -81.13
N THR A 15 44.80 -28.02 -81.97
CA THR A 15 45.47 -26.73 -82.20
C THR A 15 44.94 -25.57 -81.35
N CYS A 16 43.86 -25.74 -80.60
CA CYS A 16 43.41 -24.76 -79.58
C CYS A 16 43.89 -25.08 -78.15
N PHE A 17 44.60 -26.19 -77.95
CA PHE A 17 45.11 -26.60 -76.62
C PHE A 17 46.53 -26.13 -76.30
N LEU A 18 47.17 -25.34 -77.18
CA LEU A 18 48.56 -24.87 -77.01
C LEU A 18 48.73 -23.36 -76.76
N PHE A 19 47.65 -22.63 -76.46
CA PHE A 19 47.74 -21.28 -75.89
C PHE A 19 46.74 -21.12 -74.75
N SER A 20 47.24 -21.17 -73.51
CA SER A 20 46.64 -20.81 -72.21
C SER A 20 46.81 -21.90 -71.15
N CYS A 21 48.06 -22.28 -70.87
CA CYS A 21 48.41 -22.80 -69.54
C CYS A 21 48.89 -21.62 -68.68
N ALA A 22 47.95 -20.84 -68.15
CA ALA A 22 48.17 -20.23 -66.84
C ALA A 22 47.61 -21.22 -65.81
N PRO A 23 48.36 -21.60 -64.76
CA PRO A 23 47.79 -22.41 -63.70
C PRO A 23 46.58 -21.65 -63.13
N ARG A 24 45.38 -22.23 -63.22
CA ARG A 24 44.23 -21.68 -62.49
C ARG A 24 44.62 -21.71 -61.00
N PRO A 25 44.64 -20.57 -60.29
CA PRO A 25 44.92 -20.59 -58.87
C PRO A 25 43.90 -21.52 -58.20
N THR A 26 44.38 -22.35 -57.27
CA THR A 26 43.55 -23.12 -56.34
C THR A 26 42.40 -22.24 -55.85
N VAL A 27 41.17 -22.75 -55.85
CA VAL A 27 39.99 -21.93 -55.51
C VAL A 27 40.09 -21.48 -54.06
N ARG A 28 40.61 -20.28 -53.85
CA ARG A 28 40.75 -19.63 -52.55
C ARG A 28 39.41 -19.05 -52.13
N THR A 29 38.72 -19.73 -51.20
CA THR A 29 37.41 -19.32 -50.66
C THR A 29 37.57 -18.70 -49.27
N ALA A 30 36.58 -17.91 -48.85
CA ALA A 30 36.55 -17.34 -47.51
C ALA A 30 36.49 -18.42 -46.40
N ASP A 31 35.77 -19.53 -46.64
CA ASP A 31 35.67 -20.64 -45.69
C ASP A 31 36.99 -21.36 -45.45
N THR A 32 37.77 -21.58 -46.52
CA THR A 32 39.13 -22.14 -46.36
C THR A 32 40.05 -21.16 -45.66
N ALA A 33 39.94 -19.87 -46.02
CA ALA A 33 40.76 -18.81 -45.49
C ALA A 33 40.54 -18.55 -44.00
N ILE A 34 39.35 -18.77 -43.45
CA ILE A 34 39.10 -18.59 -42.00
C ILE A 34 39.58 -19.78 -41.18
N LEU A 35 39.47 -21.00 -41.72
CA LEU A 35 39.78 -22.25 -41.00
C LEU A 35 41.27 -22.53 -40.88
N ASP A 36 42.08 -22.14 -41.88
CA ASP A 36 43.50 -22.45 -41.91
C ASP A 36 44.35 -21.19 -42.09
N LYS A 37 45.09 -20.83 -41.03
CA LYS A 37 46.01 -19.67 -41.04
C LYS A 37 47.35 -19.96 -41.72
N THR A 38 47.63 -21.22 -42.03
CA THR A 38 48.89 -21.69 -42.58
C THR A 38 48.88 -21.82 -44.10
N ILE A 39 47.73 -21.56 -44.75
CA ILE A 39 47.60 -21.63 -46.22
C ILE A 39 48.71 -20.79 -46.87
N SER A 40 49.60 -21.47 -47.59
CA SER A 40 50.72 -20.83 -48.29
C SER A 40 50.25 -20.10 -49.54
N VAL A 41 50.86 -18.96 -49.84
CA VAL A 41 50.73 -18.23 -51.10
C VAL A 41 52.08 -18.31 -51.84
N SER A 42 52.10 -18.74 -53.10
CA SER A 42 53.34 -18.79 -53.88
C SER A 42 53.76 -17.40 -54.39
N GLU A 43 55.01 -17.25 -54.87
CA GLU A 43 55.47 -15.98 -55.47
C GLU A 43 54.72 -15.64 -56.76
N ASP A 44 54.30 -16.67 -57.52
CA ASP A 44 53.48 -16.50 -58.72
C ASP A 44 52.07 -15.98 -58.36
N GLU A 45 51.46 -16.54 -57.31
CA GLU A 45 50.17 -16.07 -56.80
C GLU A 45 50.27 -14.66 -56.20
N LEU A 46 51.37 -14.32 -55.54
CA LEU A 46 51.62 -12.98 -55.01
C LEU A 46 51.62 -11.93 -56.13
N SER A 47 52.27 -12.24 -57.24
CA SER A 47 52.35 -11.34 -58.40
C SER A 47 50.95 -11.10 -58.98
N TYR A 48 50.16 -12.16 -59.13
CA TYR A 48 48.76 -12.08 -59.53
C TYR A 48 47.92 -11.22 -58.58
N PHE A 49 48.01 -11.44 -57.26
CA PHE A 49 47.22 -10.66 -56.30
C PHE A 49 47.65 -9.19 -56.25
N LYS A 50 48.95 -8.87 -56.42
CA LYS A 50 49.41 -7.46 -56.50
C LYS A 50 48.88 -6.73 -57.73
N GLU A 51 48.68 -7.44 -58.84
CA GLU A 51 48.02 -6.88 -60.00
C GLU A 51 46.52 -6.70 -59.73
N LEU A 52 45.86 -7.76 -59.25
CA LEU A 52 44.43 -7.75 -58.95
C LEU A 52 44.02 -6.71 -57.90
N SER A 53 44.88 -6.43 -56.91
CA SER A 53 44.61 -5.38 -55.91
C SER A 53 44.55 -3.97 -56.54
N LYS A 54 45.20 -3.77 -57.69
CA LYS A 54 45.22 -2.50 -58.43
C LYS A 54 44.17 -2.45 -59.55
N THR A 55 43.99 -3.56 -60.26
CA THR A 55 43.18 -3.63 -61.49
C THR A 55 41.80 -4.22 -61.27
N GLY A 56 41.53 -4.81 -60.10
CA GLY A 56 40.25 -5.40 -59.74
C GLY A 56 39.11 -4.39 -59.91
N THR A 57 38.02 -4.84 -60.51
CA THR A 57 36.88 -3.98 -60.90
C THR A 57 35.91 -3.79 -59.75
N THR A 58 35.80 -4.79 -58.87
CA THR A 58 34.93 -4.76 -57.70
C THR A 58 35.70 -4.55 -56.39
N ALA A 59 35.01 -4.04 -55.36
CA ALA A 59 35.58 -3.95 -54.02
C ALA A 59 35.95 -5.33 -53.45
N GLU A 60 35.18 -6.37 -53.80
CA GLU A 60 35.45 -7.74 -53.37
C GLU A 60 36.72 -8.32 -53.98
N GLU A 61 36.96 -8.10 -55.27
CA GLU A 61 38.20 -8.54 -55.93
C GLU A 61 39.43 -7.87 -55.31
N ARG A 62 39.35 -6.56 -55.04
CA ARG A 62 40.46 -5.81 -54.44
C ARG A 62 40.71 -6.21 -52.99
N ALA A 63 39.66 -6.37 -52.17
CA ALA A 63 39.76 -6.83 -50.79
C ALA A 63 40.31 -8.27 -50.71
N LYS A 64 39.82 -9.18 -51.58
CA LYS A 64 40.35 -10.54 -51.67
C LYS A 64 41.83 -10.55 -52.01
N ALA A 65 42.25 -9.74 -52.98
CA ALA A 65 43.63 -9.64 -53.39
C ALA A 65 44.53 -9.15 -52.25
N ASN A 66 44.14 -8.07 -51.58
CA ASN A 66 44.87 -7.53 -50.42
C ASN A 66 44.98 -8.54 -49.27
N PHE A 67 43.89 -9.24 -48.92
CA PHE A 67 43.91 -10.31 -47.93
C PHE A 67 44.99 -11.36 -48.26
N TRP A 68 45.03 -11.87 -49.49
CA TRP A 68 46.02 -12.90 -49.85
C TRP A 68 47.45 -12.37 -49.97
N ILE A 69 47.65 -11.10 -50.33
CA ILE A 69 48.97 -10.46 -50.22
C ILE A 69 49.38 -10.38 -48.74
N GLY A 70 48.48 -9.97 -47.85
CA GLY A 70 48.73 -9.94 -46.41
C GLY A 70 49.05 -11.33 -45.86
N GLN A 71 48.31 -12.35 -46.30
CA GLN A 71 48.53 -13.75 -45.93
C GLN A 71 49.90 -14.26 -46.39
N TYR A 72 50.37 -13.90 -47.60
CA TYR A 72 51.72 -14.20 -48.06
C TYR A 72 52.79 -13.66 -47.10
N TYR A 73 52.69 -12.37 -46.75
CA TYR A 73 53.64 -11.74 -45.83
C TYR A 73 53.56 -12.34 -44.42
N TYR A 74 52.35 -12.68 -43.96
CA TYR A 74 52.14 -13.40 -42.71
C TYR A 74 52.84 -14.77 -42.71
N ASN A 75 52.72 -15.56 -43.78
CA ASN A 75 53.41 -16.86 -43.90
C ASN A 75 54.94 -16.71 -43.86
N LYS A 76 55.49 -15.58 -44.34
CA LYS A 76 56.91 -15.24 -44.28
C LYS A 76 57.35 -14.63 -42.95
N LYS A 77 56.44 -14.45 -42.00
CA LYS A 77 56.65 -13.74 -40.72
C LYS A 77 57.05 -12.27 -40.89
N ASP A 78 56.73 -11.67 -42.03
CA ASP A 78 56.85 -10.23 -42.27
C ASP A 78 55.55 -9.55 -41.81
N TYR A 79 55.44 -9.39 -40.49
CA TYR A 79 54.22 -8.94 -39.84
C TYR A 79 53.88 -7.47 -40.11
N GLU A 80 54.88 -6.62 -40.32
CA GLU A 80 54.64 -5.21 -40.67
C GLU A 80 53.96 -5.10 -42.02
N GLN A 81 54.46 -5.83 -43.02
CA GLN A 81 53.85 -5.85 -44.34
C GLN A 81 52.50 -6.56 -44.31
N ALA A 82 52.34 -7.65 -43.56
CA ALA A 82 51.04 -8.31 -43.40
C ALA A 82 49.98 -7.34 -42.84
N LEU A 83 50.29 -6.64 -41.74
CA LEU A 83 49.39 -5.67 -41.11
C LEU A 83 49.07 -4.50 -42.04
N LYS A 84 50.01 -4.05 -42.88
CA LYS A 84 49.76 -2.98 -43.85
C LYS A 84 48.61 -3.33 -44.79
N TYR A 85 48.59 -4.56 -45.32
CA TYR A 85 47.52 -5.02 -46.22
C TYR A 85 46.23 -5.32 -45.47
N PHE A 86 46.31 -5.99 -44.31
CA PHE A 86 45.11 -6.28 -43.52
C PHE A 86 44.42 -5.02 -42.99
N SER A 87 45.19 -4.03 -42.53
CA SER A 87 44.66 -2.74 -42.06
C SER A 87 44.12 -1.89 -43.22
N TYR A 88 44.67 -2.05 -44.43
CA TYR A 88 44.09 -1.41 -45.61
C TYR A 88 42.69 -1.96 -45.87
N ASP A 89 42.49 -3.28 -45.84
CA ASP A 89 41.16 -3.84 -46.03
C ASP A 89 40.20 -3.51 -44.89
N GLU A 90 40.67 -3.47 -43.65
CA GLU A 90 39.88 -3.00 -42.51
C GLU A 90 39.35 -1.57 -42.72
N ASN A 91 40.20 -0.66 -43.22
CA ASN A 91 39.84 0.74 -43.38
C ASN A 91 39.00 1.03 -44.63
N TYR A 92 39.27 0.35 -45.74
CA TYR A 92 38.65 0.65 -47.04
C TYR A 92 37.55 -0.34 -47.45
N TYR A 93 37.55 -1.55 -46.90
CA TYR A 93 36.58 -2.60 -47.22
C TYR A 93 35.97 -3.28 -45.96
N PRO A 94 35.58 -2.54 -44.91
CA PRO A 94 35.11 -3.11 -43.65
C PRO A 94 33.81 -3.94 -43.78
N ASP A 95 33.00 -3.65 -44.79
CA ASP A 95 31.72 -4.32 -45.06
C ASP A 95 31.86 -5.52 -46.02
N ASN A 96 33.10 -5.85 -46.42
CA ASN A 96 33.40 -7.00 -47.26
C ASN A 96 33.85 -8.20 -46.42
N GLN A 97 33.49 -9.42 -46.84
CA GLN A 97 33.92 -10.65 -46.17
C GLN A 97 35.45 -10.76 -46.06
N TRP A 98 36.21 -10.30 -47.07
CA TRP A 98 37.66 -10.32 -47.05
C TRP A 98 38.25 -9.24 -46.15
N GLY A 99 37.60 -8.08 -46.01
CA GLY A 99 37.97 -7.10 -45.00
C GLY A 99 37.75 -7.62 -43.57
N PHE A 100 36.64 -8.31 -43.35
CA PHE A 100 36.39 -9.00 -42.09
C PHE A 100 37.44 -10.08 -41.79
N LEU A 101 37.79 -10.92 -42.77
CA LEU A 101 38.86 -11.92 -42.63
C LEU A 101 40.24 -11.28 -42.42
N SER A 102 40.53 -10.15 -43.07
CA SER A 102 41.76 -9.37 -42.85
C SER A 102 41.89 -8.94 -41.39
N VAL A 103 40.79 -8.49 -40.75
CA VAL A 103 40.80 -8.20 -39.31
C VAL A 103 41.02 -9.45 -38.47
N ILE A 104 40.42 -10.59 -38.84
CA ILE A 104 40.70 -11.89 -38.18
C ILE A 104 42.19 -12.24 -38.25
N ARG A 105 42.86 -12.00 -39.38
CA ARG A 105 44.29 -12.25 -39.53
C ARG A 105 45.16 -11.23 -38.82
N SER A 106 44.74 -9.97 -38.73
CA SER A 106 45.39 -8.99 -37.85
C SER A 106 45.44 -9.46 -36.40
N VAL A 107 44.38 -10.12 -35.91
CA VAL A 107 44.41 -10.76 -34.58
C VAL A 107 45.55 -11.77 -34.46
N ASP A 108 45.72 -12.67 -35.45
CA ASP A 108 46.81 -13.66 -35.45
C ASP A 108 48.18 -12.98 -35.46
N VAL A 109 48.36 -11.96 -36.31
CA VAL A 109 49.62 -11.23 -36.39
C VAL A 109 49.96 -10.60 -35.03
N TYR A 110 49.01 -9.94 -34.40
CA TYR A 110 49.23 -9.33 -33.09
C TYR A 110 49.49 -10.38 -32.00
N SER A 111 48.80 -11.53 -32.04
CA SER A 111 49.04 -12.63 -31.11
C SER A 111 50.43 -13.23 -31.29
N ASP A 112 50.88 -13.45 -32.53
CA ASP A 112 52.21 -13.98 -32.82
C ASP A 112 53.34 -12.99 -32.48
N LYS A 113 53.03 -11.68 -32.46
CA LYS A 113 53.92 -10.61 -31.97
C LYS A 113 53.87 -10.42 -30.45
N ASN A 114 53.03 -11.17 -29.73
CA ASN A 114 52.75 -10.97 -28.31
C ASN A 114 52.18 -9.56 -27.96
N GLU A 115 51.51 -8.92 -28.92
CA GLU A 115 50.81 -7.64 -28.77
C GLU A 115 49.33 -7.87 -28.41
N ILE A 116 49.09 -8.50 -27.26
CA ILE A 116 47.78 -9.04 -26.87
C ILE A 116 46.67 -7.97 -26.82
N GLU A 117 46.96 -6.77 -26.34
CA GLU A 117 45.99 -5.66 -26.33
C GLU A 117 45.52 -5.30 -27.74
N ASN A 118 46.42 -5.32 -28.73
CA ASN A 118 46.08 -5.06 -30.12
C ASN A 118 45.19 -6.18 -30.67
N SER A 119 45.45 -7.45 -30.30
CA SER A 119 44.56 -8.57 -30.64
C SER A 119 43.14 -8.36 -30.10
N PHE A 120 42.98 -8.02 -28.82
CA PHE A 120 41.66 -7.77 -28.22
C PHE A 120 40.96 -6.53 -28.80
N SER A 121 41.71 -5.46 -29.09
CA SER A 121 41.18 -4.28 -29.76
C SER A 121 40.55 -4.62 -31.12
N LYS A 122 41.15 -5.53 -31.89
CA LYS A 122 40.59 -6.00 -33.18
C LYS A 122 39.34 -6.87 -33.01
N PHE A 123 39.17 -7.56 -31.89
CA PHE A 123 37.94 -8.32 -31.61
C PHE A 123 36.71 -7.42 -31.48
N LYS A 124 36.84 -6.17 -31.06
CA LYS A 124 35.72 -5.21 -31.04
C LYS A 124 35.05 -5.13 -32.41
N PHE A 125 35.83 -4.91 -33.47
CA PHE A 125 35.33 -4.84 -34.84
C PHE A 125 34.66 -6.16 -35.25
N LEU A 126 35.32 -7.29 -34.99
CA LEU A 126 34.80 -8.62 -35.36
C LEU A 126 33.46 -8.92 -34.69
N ILE A 127 33.32 -8.53 -33.42
CA ILE A 127 32.10 -8.71 -32.66
C ILE A 127 31.01 -7.79 -33.22
N GLU A 128 31.27 -6.50 -33.40
CA GLU A 128 30.28 -5.53 -33.93
C GLU A 128 29.76 -5.94 -35.32
N LYS A 129 30.62 -6.52 -36.16
CA LYS A 129 30.27 -6.97 -37.53
C LYS A 129 29.78 -8.42 -37.62
N ARG A 130 29.75 -9.19 -36.52
CA ARG A 130 29.42 -10.64 -36.53
C ARG A 130 28.06 -10.98 -37.12
N HIS A 131 27.08 -10.07 -37.03
CA HIS A 131 25.74 -10.29 -37.58
C HIS A 131 25.71 -10.20 -39.12
N GLN A 132 26.53 -9.32 -39.68
CA GLN A 132 26.69 -9.16 -41.14
C GLN A 132 27.40 -10.38 -41.75
N PHE A 133 28.28 -11.04 -40.98
CA PHE A 133 29.02 -12.22 -41.39
C PHE A 133 28.68 -13.43 -40.52
N ALA A 134 27.39 -13.74 -40.39
CA ALA A 134 26.87 -14.74 -39.46
C ALA A 134 27.52 -16.14 -39.65
N GLN A 135 27.89 -16.49 -40.87
CA GLN A 135 28.59 -17.75 -41.20
C GLN A 135 29.94 -17.91 -40.47
N PHE A 136 30.59 -16.81 -40.06
CA PHE A 136 31.87 -16.81 -39.36
C PHE A 136 31.75 -16.55 -37.86
N LYS A 137 30.54 -16.32 -37.35
CA LYS A 137 30.29 -15.99 -35.94
C LYS A 137 30.94 -17.02 -35.01
N GLN A 138 30.75 -18.31 -35.27
CA GLN A 138 31.28 -19.38 -34.42
C GLN A 138 32.82 -19.38 -34.41
N ASN A 139 33.46 -19.16 -35.57
CA ASN A 139 34.91 -19.07 -35.66
C ASN A 139 35.47 -17.89 -34.87
N VAL A 140 34.83 -16.71 -34.96
CA VAL A 140 35.22 -15.53 -34.20
C VAL A 140 35.13 -15.79 -32.70
N MET A 141 34.00 -16.33 -32.21
CA MET A 141 33.84 -16.61 -30.79
C MET A 141 34.80 -17.70 -30.29
N SER A 142 35.00 -18.76 -31.08
CA SER A 142 35.96 -19.83 -30.74
C SER A 142 37.39 -19.29 -30.63
N LYS A 143 37.76 -18.36 -31.52
CA LYS A 143 39.08 -17.73 -31.52
C LYS A 143 39.26 -16.75 -30.35
N LEU A 144 38.20 -16.02 -29.99
CA LEU A 144 38.20 -15.19 -28.78
C LEU A 144 38.42 -16.05 -27.54
N GLU A 145 37.70 -17.17 -27.42
CA GLU A 145 37.89 -18.10 -26.31
C GLU A 145 39.31 -18.69 -26.26
N GLU A 146 39.88 -19.07 -27.40
CA GLU A 146 41.25 -19.58 -27.48
C GLU A 146 42.27 -18.53 -27.04
N LEU A 147 42.11 -17.28 -27.51
CA LEU A 147 42.94 -16.18 -27.08
C LEU A 147 42.85 -15.98 -25.57
N ILE A 148 41.64 -15.94 -25.01
CA ILE A 148 41.42 -15.80 -23.56
C ILE A 148 42.06 -16.94 -22.78
N LYS A 149 41.87 -18.20 -23.22
CA LYS A 149 42.41 -19.41 -22.55
C LYS A 149 43.93 -19.43 -22.47
N THR A 150 44.61 -18.78 -23.41
CA THR A 150 46.08 -18.72 -23.48
C THR A 150 46.69 -17.58 -22.68
N GLN A 151 45.87 -16.65 -22.15
CA GLN A 151 46.36 -15.50 -21.39
C GLN A 151 46.45 -15.77 -19.89
N SER A 152 47.35 -15.03 -19.23
CA SER A 152 47.44 -14.97 -17.77
C SER A 152 46.30 -14.15 -17.16
N GLU A 153 46.02 -14.35 -15.87
CA GLU A 153 45.04 -13.54 -15.13
C GLU A 153 45.38 -12.04 -15.17
N ASP A 154 46.66 -11.69 -14.99
CA ASP A 154 47.13 -10.30 -15.01
C ASP A 154 46.88 -9.65 -16.36
N THR A 155 47.17 -10.35 -17.45
CA THR A 155 46.88 -9.89 -18.81
C THR A 155 45.39 -9.68 -19.00
N LEU A 156 44.56 -10.64 -18.59
CA LEU A 156 43.10 -10.54 -18.73
C LEU A 156 42.51 -9.38 -17.89
N ASN A 157 43.05 -9.11 -16.71
CA ASN A 157 42.66 -7.96 -15.90
C ASN A 157 42.99 -6.63 -16.61
N ILE A 158 44.17 -6.50 -17.22
CA ILE A 158 44.52 -5.30 -18.02
C ILE A 158 43.54 -5.10 -19.18
N ILE A 159 43.07 -6.19 -19.80
CA ILE A 159 42.07 -6.12 -20.88
C ILE A 159 40.70 -5.70 -20.34
N LEU A 160 40.26 -6.23 -19.19
CA LEU A 160 39.02 -5.83 -18.51
C LEU A 160 39.04 -4.34 -18.16
N ASP A 161 40.15 -3.82 -17.61
CA ASP A 161 40.28 -2.41 -17.24
C ASP A 161 40.15 -1.44 -18.44
N LYS A 162 40.43 -1.93 -19.65
CA LYS A 162 40.30 -1.15 -20.89
C LYS A 162 38.89 -1.15 -21.47
N HIS A 163 38.02 -2.07 -21.05
CA HIS A 163 36.64 -2.19 -21.51
C HIS A 163 36.49 -2.12 -23.05
N PHE A 164 37.28 -2.92 -23.78
CA PHE A 164 37.30 -2.86 -25.24
C PHE A 164 35.91 -3.08 -25.86
N HIS A 165 35.14 -4.04 -25.33
CA HIS A 165 33.77 -4.32 -25.74
C HIS A 165 33.07 -5.22 -24.72
N LYS A 166 31.77 -4.99 -24.43
CA LYS A 166 31.00 -5.75 -23.43
C LYS A 166 31.08 -7.28 -23.58
N VAL A 167 31.01 -7.79 -24.81
CA VAL A 167 31.11 -9.23 -25.10
C VAL A 167 32.51 -9.80 -24.81
N ILE A 168 33.57 -8.99 -24.95
CA ILE A 168 34.92 -9.42 -24.58
C ILE A 168 34.99 -9.56 -23.06
N ASP A 169 34.55 -8.53 -22.33
CA ASP A 169 34.53 -8.52 -20.87
C ASP A 169 33.71 -9.70 -20.33
N GLU A 170 32.54 -9.97 -20.92
CA GLU A 170 31.69 -11.13 -20.61
C GLU A 170 32.43 -12.46 -20.73
N TYR A 171 33.09 -12.71 -21.86
CA TYR A 171 33.79 -13.99 -22.11
C TYR A 171 35.03 -14.14 -21.22
N ILE A 172 35.73 -13.04 -20.93
CA ILE A 172 36.86 -13.05 -19.99
C ILE A 172 36.38 -13.39 -18.59
N LEU A 173 35.36 -12.69 -18.10
CA LEU A 173 34.80 -12.93 -16.77
C LEU A 173 34.24 -14.35 -16.66
N TYR A 174 33.52 -14.84 -17.66
CA TYR A 174 33.01 -16.23 -17.70
C TYR A 174 34.16 -17.25 -17.62
N PHE A 175 35.22 -17.06 -18.40
CA PHE A 175 36.39 -17.94 -18.35
C PHE A 175 37.07 -17.93 -16.97
N LEU A 176 37.31 -16.75 -16.40
CA LEU A 176 37.93 -16.61 -15.08
C LEU A 176 37.07 -17.25 -13.99
N CYS A 177 35.75 -17.06 -14.04
CA CYS A 177 34.83 -17.73 -13.13
C CYS A 177 34.96 -19.26 -13.20
N LYS A 178 34.89 -19.82 -14.42
CA LYS A 178 34.98 -21.27 -14.61
C LYS A 178 36.32 -21.83 -14.14
N LYS A 179 37.42 -21.13 -14.45
CA LYS A 179 38.78 -21.51 -14.04
C LYS A 179 38.88 -21.57 -12.51
N PHE A 180 38.57 -20.48 -11.82
CA PHE A 180 38.76 -20.42 -10.37
C PHE A 180 37.77 -21.30 -9.59
N TYR A 181 36.58 -21.52 -10.11
CA TYR A 181 35.66 -22.51 -9.55
C TYR A 181 36.24 -23.94 -9.61
N GLN A 182 36.88 -24.31 -10.73
CA GLN A 182 37.50 -25.63 -10.90
C GLN A 182 38.76 -25.80 -10.05
N GLU A 183 39.52 -24.73 -9.85
CA GLU A 183 40.71 -24.70 -8.98
C GLU A 183 40.36 -24.69 -7.48
N ASN A 184 39.07 -24.54 -7.12
CA ASN A 184 38.57 -24.29 -5.76
C ASN A 184 39.14 -22.99 -5.13
N ASP A 185 39.59 -22.04 -5.95
CA ASP A 185 39.96 -20.70 -5.53
C ASP A 185 38.69 -19.83 -5.46
N TYR A 186 37.93 -20.03 -4.38
CA TYR A 186 36.64 -19.36 -4.25
C TYR A 186 36.76 -17.85 -4.08
N ASP A 187 37.87 -17.34 -3.53
CA ASP A 187 38.08 -15.89 -3.37
C ASP A 187 38.15 -15.20 -4.73
N LYS A 188 38.94 -15.75 -5.66
CA LYS A 188 39.00 -15.22 -7.03
C LYS A 188 37.71 -15.51 -7.80
N PHE A 189 37.12 -16.68 -7.64
CA PHE A 189 35.81 -16.98 -8.24
C PHE A 189 34.78 -15.92 -7.83
N TYR A 190 34.70 -15.54 -6.55
CA TYR A 190 33.79 -14.52 -6.06
C TYR A 190 34.03 -13.14 -6.67
N LYS A 191 35.30 -12.71 -6.72
CA LYS A 191 35.69 -11.46 -7.35
C LYS A 191 35.11 -11.34 -8.76
N TYR A 192 35.35 -12.33 -9.61
CA TYR A 192 34.95 -12.27 -11.02
C TYR A 192 33.46 -12.53 -11.24
N SER A 193 32.87 -13.48 -10.51
CA SER A 193 31.45 -13.82 -10.66
C SER A 193 30.53 -12.71 -10.15
N ASN A 194 30.94 -11.95 -9.13
CA ASN A 194 30.21 -10.76 -8.69
C ASN A 194 30.12 -9.71 -9.80
N ILE A 195 31.24 -9.39 -10.44
CA ILE A 195 31.29 -8.44 -11.57
C ILE A 195 30.39 -8.96 -12.69
N PHE A 196 30.52 -10.24 -13.04
CA PHE A 196 29.71 -10.90 -14.06
C PHE A 196 28.20 -10.77 -13.78
N ILE A 197 27.76 -11.12 -12.57
CA ILE A 197 26.33 -11.11 -12.19
C ILE A 197 25.77 -9.69 -12.15
N LEU A 198 26.58 -8.69 -11.84
CA LEU A 198 26.16 -7.29 -11.79
C LEU A 198 26.03 -6.69 -13.20
N GLU A 199 27.00 -6.95 -14.07
CA GLU A 199 27.16 -6.25 -15.36
C GLU A 199 26.59 -7.01 -16.57
N HIS A 200 26.45 -8.34 -16.47
CA HIS A 200 26.09 -9.24 -17.58
C HIS A 200 24.82 -10.07 -17.30
N ARG A 201 23.76 -9.42 -16.82
CA ARG A 201 22.47 -10.07 -16.50
C ARG A 201 21.76 -10.72 -17.70
N ASP A 202 22.00 -10.21 -18.90
CA ASP A 202 21.40 -10.70 -20.14
C ASP A 202 22.25 -11.78 -20.85
N SER A 203 23.33 -12.24 -20.21
CA SER A 203 24.23 -13.24 -20.77
C SER A 203 23.59 -14.63 -20.79
N ASP A 204 23.88 -15.41 -21.84
CA ASP A 204 23.54 -16.83 -21.92
C ASP A 204 24.22 -17.67 -20.80
N PHE A 205 25.31 -17.17 -20.21
CA PHE A 205 26.03 -17.84 -19.11
C PHE A 205 25.53 -17.44 -17.71
N TYR A 206 24.57 -16.51 -17.61
CA TYR A 206 24.15 -15.92 -16.33
C TYR A 206 23.66 -16.95 -15.32
N GLU A 207 22.74 -17.82 -15.71
CA GLU A 207 22.17 -18.82 -14.79
C GLU A 207 23.19 -19.85 -14.33
N GLU A 208 24.14 -20.23 -15.19
CA GLU A 208 25.24 -21.13 -14.82
C GLU A 208 26.11 -20.48 -13.74
N ILE A 209 26.58 -19.25 -13.98
CA ILE A 209 27.43 -18.52 -13.03
C ILE A 209 26.68 -18.23 -11.74
N LEU A 210 25.41 -17.82 -11.79
CA LEU A 210 24.59 -17.56 -10.61
C LEU A 210 24.37 -18.83 -9.77
N THR A 211 24.18 -19.98 -10.41
CA THR A 211 24.04 -21.26 -9.71
C THR A 211 25.35 -21.64 -9.01
N LYS A 212 26.48 -21.55 -9.70
CA LYS A 212 27.80 -21.80 -9.12
C LYS A 212 28.17 -20.81 -8.02
N PHE A 213 27.76 -19.55 -8.19
CA PHE A 213 27.90 -18.51 -7.18
C PHE A 213 27.26 -18.94 -5.87
N LYS A 214 25.98 -19.33 -5.92
CA LYS A 214 25.18 -19.78 -4.77
C LYS A 214 25.76 -21.05 -4.14
N GLU A 215 26.20 -22.02 -4.95
CA GLU A 215 26.82 -23.25 -4.47
C GLU A 215 28.11 -22.99 -3.68
N ALA A 216 28.94 -22.05 -4.13
CA ALA A 216 30.20 -21.74 -3.50
C ALA A 216 30.06 -20.94 -2.19
N VAL A 217 28.89 -20.35 -1.88
CA VAL A 217 28.76 -19.34 -0.80
C VAL A 217 29.15 -19.91 0.55
N LYS A 218 28.94 -21.22 0.72
CA LYS A 218 29.31 -21.98 1.90
C LYS A 218 30.82 -22.03 2.18
N TYR A 219 31.66 -21.78 1.18
CA TYR A 219 33.13 -21.79 1.32
C TYR A 219 33.72 -20.41 1.58
N ARG A 220 32.91 -19.35 1.49
CA ARG A 220 33.38 -18.00 1.72
C ARG A 220 33.78 -17.81 3.19
N PRO A 221 34.93 -17.19 3.49
CA PRO A 221 35.29 -16.81 4.85
C PRO A 221 34.19 -15.91 5.46
N VAL A 222 33.80 -16.20 6.70
CA VAL A 222 32.81 -15.41 7.44
C VAL A 222 33.45 -14.88 8.71
N ALA A 223 33.37 -13.57 8.92
CA ALA A 223 33.71 -12.95 10.19
C ALA A 223 32.53 -13.12 11.15
N ALA A 224 32.52 -14.22 11.90
CA ALA A 224 31.43 -14.54 12.83
C ALA A 224 31.20 -13.46 13.91
N ASN A 225 32.21 -12.63 14.18
CA ASN A 225 32.13 -11.53 15.13
C ASN A 225 31.78 -10.17 14.49
N LYS A 226 31.46 -10.09 13.19
CA LYS A 226 31.06 -8.84 12.53
C LYS A 226 29.62 -8.89 12.06
N ILE A 227 28.84 -7.90 12.46
CA ILE A 227 27.43 -7.76 12.12
C ILE A 227 27.22 -6.42 11.40
N GLY A 228 26.56 -6.46 10.24
CA GLY A 228 26.12 -5.24 9.58
C GLY A 228 24.85 -4.70 10.22
N VAL A 229 24.72 -3.38 10.37
CA VAL A 229 23.57 -2.76 11.02
C VAL A 229 23.00 -1.67 10.11
N ILE A 230 21.80 -1.87 9.59
CA ILE A 230 21.13 -1.00 8.61
C ILE A 230 20.01 -0.25 9.33
N LEU A 231 20.21 1.03 9.61
CA LEU A 231 19.26 1.87 10.36
C LEU A 231 19.18 3.26 9.72
N PRO A 232 18.06 4.00 9.85
CA PRO A 232 18.04 5.41 9.51
C PRO A 232 18.89 6.17 10.53
N LEU A 233 20.12 6.49 10.14
CA LEU A 233 21.05 7.27 10.96
C LEU A 233 20.96 8.76 10.61
N SER A 234 20.12 9.10 9.63
CA SER A 234 19.77 10.45 9.22
C SER A 234 18.27 10.54 8.84
N GLY A 235 17.80 11.74 8.50
CA GLY A 235 16.44 11.94 7.99
C GLY A 235 15.34 11.93 9.07
N LYS A 236 14.09 11.75 8.62
CA LYS A 236 12.89 11.93 9.46
C LYS A 236 12.66 10.80 10.47
N ALA A 237 13.28 9.64 10.27
CA ALA A 237 13.08 8.44 11.10
C ALA A 237 14.27 8.14 12.03
N ILE A 238 15.15 9.12 12.25
CA ILE A 238 16.36 8.96 13.09
C ILE A 238 16.02 8.50 14.51
N ASP A 239 14.88 8.92 15.05
CA ASP A 239 14.43 8.49 16.38
C ASP A 239 14.19 6.98 16.45
N ILE A 240 13.59 6.39 15.41
CA ILE A 240 13.40 4.94 15.32
C ILE A 240 14.74 4.23 15.19
N GLY A 241 15.66 4.78 14.38
CA GLY A 241 17.03 4.27 14.27
C GLY A 241 17.75 4.25 15.62
N ASN A 242 17.62 5.32 16.41
CA ASN A 242 18.19 5.42 17.75
C ASN A 242 17.56 4.42 18.75
N GLN A 243 16.24 4.16 18.66
CA GLN A 243 15.58 3.15 19.51
C GLN A 243 16.15 1.76 19.26
N VAL A 244 16.32 1.38 17.98
CA VAL A 244 16.96 0.11 17.61
C VAL A 244 18.41 0.07 18.08
N LYS A 245 19.17 1.14 17.80
CA LYS A 245 20.59 1.28 18.19
C LYS A 245 20.78 1.07 19.70
N ASN A 246 19.96 1.70 20.52
CA ASN A 246 20.02 1.55 21.97
C ASN A 246 19.75 0.10 22.41
N GLY A 247 18.78 -0.58 21.80
CA GLY A 247 18.50 -1.98 22.14
C GLY A 247 19.66 -2.92 21.80
N ILE A 248 20.21 -2.82 20.59
CA ILE A 248 21.32 -3.68 20.16
C ILE A 248 22.63 -3.36 20.89
N GLU A 249 22.92 -2.09 21.18
CA GLU A 249 24.14 -1.70 21.88
C GLU A 249 24.13 -2.13 23.34
N LEU A 250 22.97 -2.09 24.01
CA LEU A 250 22.83 -2.62 25.36
C LEU A 250 23.13 -4.12 25.41
N ALA A 251 22.48 -4.93 24.56
CA ALA A 251 22.74 -6.38 24.49
C ALA A 251 24.20 -6.71 24.11
N LEU A 252 24.78 -5.96 23.16
CA LEU A 252 26.16 -6.13 22.76
C LEU A 252 27.13 -5.79 23.90
N SER A 253 26.87 -4.72 24.65
CA SER A 253 27.71 -4.31 25.78
C SER A 253 27.78 -5.39 26.86
N GLU A 254 26.67 -6.07 27.13
CA GLU A 254 26.61 -7.19 28.06
C GLU A 254 27.41 -8.39 27.56
N TYR A 255 27.22 -8.75 26.29
CA TYR A 255 27.92 -9.88 25.68
C TYR A 255 29.44 -9.67 25.57
N ASN A 256 29.88 -8.46 25.22
CA ASN A 256 31.29 -8.13 25.05
C ASN A 256 32.01 -7.86 26.38
N ASN A 257 31.30 -7.74 27.50
CA ASN A 257 31.92 -7.46 28.79
C ASN A 257 32.93 -8.56 29.18
N GLY A 258 34.20 -8.18 29.35
CA GLY A 258 35.29 -9.10 29.67
C GLY A 258 35.84 -9.91 28.49
N LYS A 259 35.31 -9.76 27.26
CA LYS A 259 35.83 -10.43 26.06
C LYS A 259 37.01 -9.69 25.44
N LYS A 260 37.95 -10.42 24.84
CA LYS A 260 39.06 -9.83 24.08
C LYS A 260 38.56 -9.29 22.75
N ALA A 261 39.31 -8.36 22.13
CA ALA A 261 38.91 -7.72 20.88
C ALA A 261 38.64 -8.69 19.71
N ASN A 262 39.33 -9.84 19.66
CA ASN A 262 39.15 -10.87 18.64
C ASN A 262 37.97 -11.83 18.94
N GLU A 263 37.42 -11.80 20.15
CA GLU A 263 36.26 -12.59 20.59
C GLU A 263 34.98 -11.72 20.67
N ALA A 264 35.16 -10.41 20.80
CA ALA A 264 34.08 -9.43 20.86
C ALA A 264 33.41 -9.25 19.49
N ILE A 265 32.08 -9.11 19.52
CA ILE A 265 31.29 -8.77 18.33
C ILE A 265 31.42 -7.26 18.06
N SER A 266 31.50 -6.87 16.79
CA SER A 266 31.51 -5.48 16.35
C SER A 266 30.43 -5.19 15.29
N PHE A 267 29.97 -3.94 15.28
CA PHE A 267 28.97 -3.46 14.33
C PHE A 267 29.59 -2.66 13.20
N ILE A 268 29.04 -2.84 12.00
CA ILE A 268 29.29 -1.99 10.84
C ILE A 268 27.99 -1.28 10.48
N TYR A 269 27.90 -0.02 10.87
CA TYR A 269 26.71 0.79 10.68
C TYR A 269 26.58 1.31 9.25
N ILE A 270 25.38 1.20 8.70
CA ILE A 270 25.01 1.63 7.35
C ILE A 270 23.73 2.46 7.47
N ASP A 271 23.77 3.70 6.97
CA ASP A 271 22.59 4.56 6.95
C ASP A 271 21.59 4.10 5.89
N GLU A 272 20.40 3.69 6.33
CA GLU A 272 19.29 3.22 5.51
C GLU A 272 18.76 4.29 4.54
N GLU A 273 18.89 5.58 4.88
CA GLU A 273 18.46 6.70 4.03
C GLU A 273 19.52 7.08 2.97
N SER A 274 20.64 6.35 2.90
CA SER A 274 21.73 6.60 1.95
C SER A 274 21.30 6.37 0.50
N LYS A 275 21.54 7.34 -0.39
CA LYS A 275 21.30 7.20 -1.85
C LYS A 275 22.04 6.02 -2.49
N ASN A 276 23.20 5.65 -1.93
CA ASN A 276 24.04 4.55 -2.40
C ASN A 276 23.94 3.30 -1.48
N LEU A 277 22.76 3.02 -0.92
CA LEU A 277 22.57 1.95 0.07
C LEU A 277 23.07 0.58 -0.42
N GLU A 278 22.62 0.13 -1.60
CA GLU A 278 23.04 -1.18 -2.15
C GLU A 278 24.56 -1.29 -2.31
N GLN A 279 25.21 -0.25 -2.85
CA GLN A 279 26.66 -0.23 -3.02
C GLN A 279 27.40 -0.38 -1.68
N LYS A 280 26.92 0.31 -0.63
CA LYS A 280 27.47 0.17 0.73
C LYS A 280 27.25 -1.24 1.29
N ILE A 281 26.09 -1.83 1.04
CA ILE A 281 25.79 -3.22 1.45
C ILE A 281 26.75 -4.20 0.76
N TYR A 282 26.92 -4.10 -0.56
CA TYR A 282 27.90 -4.92 -1.29
C TYR A 282 29.30 -4.76 -0.69
N LYS A 283 29.74 -3.52 -0.44
CA LYS A 283 31.04 -3.26 0.18
C LYS A 283 31.21 -3.97 1.52
N VAL A 284 30.20 -3.91 2.40
CA VAL A 284 30.24 -4.58 3.71
C VAL A 284 30.20 -6.11 3.59
N ILE A 285 29.43 -6.64 2.65
CA ILE A 285 29.42 -8.08 2.38
C ILE A 285 30.79 -8.55 1.89
N GLU A 286 31.43 -7.75 1.03
CA GLU A 286 32.65 -8.10 0.33
C GLU A 286 33.92 -7.93 1.18
N GLU A 287 34.09 -6.77 1.79
CA GLU A 287 35.31 -6.40 2.52
C GLU A 287 35.27 -6.88 3.98
N GLU A 288 34.09 -6.85 4.60
CA GLU A 288 33.96 -7.12 6.04
C GLU A 288 33.48 -8.54 6.35
N ASN A 289 32.96 -9.26 5.35
CA ASN A 289 32.51 -10.65 5.45
C ASN A 289 31.55 -10.91 6.62
N VAL A 290 30.62 -9.98 6.86
CA VAL A 290 29.65 -10.05 7.96
C VAL A 290 28.83 -11.35 7.94
N ILE A 291 28.47 -11.83 9.14
CA ILE A 291 27.69 -13.07 9.31
C ILE A 291 26.18 -12.84 9.13
N ALA A 292 25.69 -11.66 9.51
CA ALA A 292 24.28 -11.29 9.47
C ALA A 292 24.11 -9.77 9.40
N PHE A 293 22.90 -9.34 9.04
CA PHE A 293 22.47 -7.94 9.15
C PHE A 293 21.35 -7.78 10.17
N ILE A 294 21.43 -6.73 10.98
CA ILE A 294 20.32 -6.21 11.78
C ILE A 294 19.70 -5.01 11.03
N GLY A 295 18.38 -4.96 10.99
CA GLY A 295 17.63 -4.09 10.08
C GLY A 295 17.54 -4.69 8.67
N PRO A 296 17.07 -3.93 7.67
CA PRO A 296 16.55 -2.57 7.72
C PRO A 296 15.27 -2.42 8.55
N ILE A 297 14.88 -1.18 8.85
CA ILE A 297 13.66 -0.94 9.62
C ILE A 297 12.41 -0.82 8.73
N PHE A 298 12.56 -0.39 7.47
CA PHE A 298 11.43 -0.20 6.57
C PHE A 298 11.18 -1.43 5.70
N SER A 299 9.92 -1.86 5.61
CA SER A 299 9.53 -2.98 4.74
C SER A 299 9.90 -2.76 3.26
N LYS A 300 9.87 -1.51 2.78
CA LYS A 300 10.32 -1.18 1.40
C LYS A 300 11.80 -1.52 1.19
N THR A 301 12.65 -1.23 2.17
CA THR A 301 14.09 -1.46 2.10
C THR A 301 14.39 -2.95 2.23
N VAL A 302 13.66 -3.65 3.11
CA VAL A 302 13.75 -5.12 3.20
C VAL A 302 13.49 -5.75 1.83
N LYS A 303 12.41 -5.36 1.13
CA LYS A 303 12.09 -5.85 -0.22
C LYS A 303 13.20 -5.59 -1.24
N GLN A 304 13.80 -4.40 -1.17
CA GLN A 304 14.90 -4.02 -2.04
C GLN A 304 16.15 -4.89 -1.81
N LEU A 305 16.49 -5.16 -0.55
CA LEU A 305 17.73 -5.86 -0.19
C LEU A 305 17.60 -7.38 -0.12
N LEU A 306 16.38 -7.92 0.02
CA LEU A 306 16.11 -9.36 0.10
C LEU A 306 16.80 -10.17 -1.01
N PRO A 307 16.70 -9.81 -2.31
CA PRO A 307 17.38 -10.54 -3.38
C PRO A 307 18.91 -10.57 -3.24
N ILE A 308 19.50 -9.53 -2.64
CA ILE A 308 20.94 -9.46 -2.35
C ILE A 308 21.25 -10.45 -1.21
N MET A 309 20.49 -10.38 -0.12
CA MET A 309 20.69 -11.25 1.05
C MET A 309 20.56 -12.74 0.69
N GLU A 310 19.56 -13.10 -0.12
CA GLU A 310 19.38 -14.46 -0.62
C GLU A 310 20.54 -14.91 -1.52
N ARG A 311 21.13 -14.01 -2.33
CA ARG A 311 22.28 -14.35 -3.18
C ARG A 311 23.52 -14.71 -2.37
N TYR A 312 23.75 -14.02 -1.25
CA TYR A 312 24.94 -14.22 -0.40
C TYR A 312 24.69 -15.11 0.81
N ASN A 313 23.51 -15.75 0.87
CA ASN A 313 23.02 -16.54 1.99
C ASN A 313 23.11 -15.81 3.34
N ILE A 314 22.92 -14.50 3.38
CA ILE A 314 23.05 -13.70 4.61
C ILE A 314 21.69 -13.51 5.25
N VAL A 315 21.58 -13.84 6.53
CA VAL A 315 20.36 -13.53 7.28
C VAL A 315 20.25 -12.02 7.50
N MET A 316 19.07 -11.49 7.20
CA MET A 316 18.67 -10.13 7.49
C MET A 316 17.55 -10.16 8.53
N PHE A 317 17.78 -9.51 9.65
CA PHE A 317 16.90 -9.59 10.80
C PHE A 317 16.34 -8.20 11.15
N SER A 318 15.05 -7.98 10.94
CA SER A 318 14.41 -6.68 11.24
C SER A 318 13.68 -6.67 12.59
N PRO A 319 13.86 -5.61 13.42
CA PRO A 319 13.10 -5.43 14.65
C PRO A 319 11.75 -4.71 14.46
N THR A 320 11.43 -4.25 13.24
CA THR A 320 10.25 -3.37 12.99
C THR A 320 9.45 -3.72 11.74
N ALA A 321 10.04 -4.30 10.70
CA ALA A 321 9.36 -4.50 9.42
C ALA A 321 8.21 -5.52 9.52
N ALA A 322 6.99 -5.08 9.23
CA ALA A 322 5.76 -5.83 9.55
C ALA A 322 4.95 -6.30 8.33
N GLN A 323 5.33 -5.94 7.09
CA GLN A 323 4.59 -6.39 5.90
C GLN A 323 4.61 -7.93 5.76
N PRO A 324 3.50 -8.55 5.31
CA PRO A 324 3.35 -10.01 5.28
C PRO A 324 4.19 -10.68 4.20
N ASP A 325 4.43 -10.01 3.07
CA ASP A 325 5.13 -10.55 1.90
C ASP A 325 6.67 -10.49 2.02
N LEU A 326 7.18 -10.20 3.22
CA LEU A 326 8.62 -10.18 3.50
C LEU A 326 9.18 -11.56 3.85
N VAL A 327 8.32 -12.46 4.36
CA VAL A 327 8.73 -13.80 4.81
C VAL A 327 8.43 -14.86 3.75
N LYS A 328 9.29 -15.87 3.70
CA LYS A 328 9.20 -17.00 2.77
C LYS A 328 9.80 -18.22 3.43
N GLU A 329 9.24 -19.40 3.13
CA GLU A 329 9.77 -20.67 3.64
C GLU A 329 11.22 -20.85 3.15
N ASN A 330 12.11 -21.20 4.08
CA ASN A 330 13.56 -21.23 3.85
C ASN A 330 14.17 -19.90 3.35
N GLY A 331 13.52 -18.77 3.62
CA GLY A 331 14.03 -17.43 3.30
C GLY A 331 15.21 -17.00 4.18
N TYR A 332 15.76 -15.82 3.87
CA TYR A 332 16.85 -15.21 4.64
C TYR A 332 16.40 -13.99 5.47
N PHE A 333 15.09 -13.74 5.54
CA PHE A 333 14.53 -12.68 6.36
C PHE A 333 13.87 -13.25 7.62
N PHE A 334 14.18 -12.63 8.75
CA PHE A 334 13.58 -12.93 10.04
C PHE A 334 13.11 -11.62 10.70
N ARG A 335 12.06 -11.70 11.50
CA ARG A 335 11.62 -10.55 12.30
C ARG A 335 11.30 -10.91 13.73
N ASN A 336 11.63 -9.98 14.63
CA ASN A 336 11.26 -10.00 16.04
C ASN A 336 10.22 -8.91 16.35
N SER A 337 9.62 -8.30 15.33
CA SER A 337 8.39 -7.53 15.45
C SER A 337 7.17 -8.44 15.35
N GLY A 338 6.03 -7.98 15.89
CA GLY A 338 4.76 -8.65 15.67
C GLY A 338 4.35 -8.58 14.20
N SER A 339 3.74 -9.66 13.70
CA SER A 339 3.15 -9.69 12.37
C SER A 339 1.76 -9.04 12.38
N ALA A 340 1.34 -8.49 11.23
CA ALA A 340 -0.04 -8.03 11.05
C ALA A 340 -1.06 -9.15 11.40
N GLN A 341 -0.75 -10.38 10.99
CA GLN A 341 -1.59 -11.54 11.29
C GLN A 341 -1.68 -11.83 12.79
N GLY A 342 -0.56 -11.86 13.50
CA GLY A 342 -0.54 -12.13 14.94
C GLY A 342 -1.31 -11.08 15.73
N GLN A 343 -1.14 -9.80 15.40
CA GLN A 343 -1.87 -8.69 16.04
C GLN A 343 -3.38 -8.78 15.80
N ALA A 344 -3.80 -8.98 14.55
CA ALA A 344 -5.20 -9.08 14.17
C ALA A 344 -5.88 -10.29 14.83
N ASN A 345 -5.19 -11.43 14.86
CA ASN A 345 -5.68 -12.63 15.52
C ASN A 345 -5.83 -12.46 17.03
N ALA A 346 -4.88 -11.80 17.69
CA ALA A 346 -4.93 -11.56 19.13
C ALA A 346 -6.16 -10.71 19.50
N ILE A 347 -6.47 -9.69 18.70
CA ILE A 347 -7.67 -8.86 18.88
C ILE A 347 -8.95 -9.66 18.62
N ALA A 348 -9.02 -10.46 17.57
CA ALA A 348 -10.19 -11.32 17.31
C ALA A 348 -10.44 -12.32 18.46
N LYS A 349 -9.37 -12.93 19.00
CA LYS A 349 -9.43 -13.80 20.19
C LYS A 349 -9.90 -13.03 21.41
N TYR A 350 -9.37 -11.83 21.65
CA TYR A 350 -9.79 -10.97 22.76
C TYR A 350 -11.30 -10.72 22.73
N ILE A 351 -11.80 -10.25 21.58
CA ILE A 351 -13.22 -9.95 21.38
C ILE A 351 -14.07 -11.20 21.64
N SER A 352 -13.74 -12.33 20.99
CA SER A 352 -14.57 -13.54 21.08
C SER A 352 -14.61 -14.15 22.48
N GLN A 353 -13.48 -14.14 23.21
CA GLN A 353 -13.31 -14.88 24.46
C GLN A 353 -13.52 -14.04 25.72
N PHE A 354 -13.27 -12.72 25.65
CA PHE A 354 -13.22 -11.86 26.84
C PHE A 354 -14.20 -10.69 26.79
N THR A 355 -15.01 -10.58 25.73
CA THR A 355 -16.06 -9.56 25.62
C THR A 355 -17.40 -10.21 25.27
N SER A 356 -18.50 -9.48 25.48
CA SER A 356 -19.83 -9.89 25.03
C SER A 356 -20.10 -9.55 23.55
N TYR A 357 -19.15 -8.90 22.87
CA TYR A 357 -19.34 -8.41 21.50
C TYR A 357 -19.29 -9.57 20.50
N LYS A 358 -20.28 -9.64 19.61
CA LYS A 358 -20.40 -10.68 18.59
C LYS A 358 -20.52 -10.13 17.19
N ASN A 359 -21.09 -8.94 17.02
CA ASN A 359 -21.37 -8.32 15.74
C ASN A 359 -20.38 -7.18 15.50
N ILE A 360 -19.42 -7.39 14.61
CA ILE A 360 -18.30 -6.48 14.39
C ILE A 360 -18.38 -5.92 12.97
N CYS A 361 -18.13 -4.62 12.81
CA CYS A 361 -17.82 -4.05 11.50
C CYS A 361 -16.33 -3.73 11.40
N THR A 362 -15.77 -3.81 10.20
CA THR A 362 -14.37 -3.45 9.95
C THR A 362 -14.26 -2.24 9.06
N LEU A 363 -13.29 -1.37 9.37
CA LEU A 363 -12.90 -0.23 8.56
C LEU A 363 -11.40 -0.28 8.33
N TYR A 364 -10.95 -0.32 7.08
CA TYR A 364 -9.54 -0.57 6.78
C TYR A 364 -8.97 0.34 5.69
N SER A 365 -7.69 0.68 5.85
CA SER A 365 -6.94 1.46 4.86
C SER A 365 -6.70 0.62 3.62
N ASN A 366 -6.93 1.18 2.43
CA ASN A 366 -6.70 0.52 1.13
C ASN A 366 -5.19 0.53 0.74
N ASP A 367 -4.35 0.11 1.67
CA ASP A 367 -2.92 -0.16 1.49
C ASP A 367 -2.58 -1.57 1.96
N ASN A 368 -1.37 -2.04 1.71
CA ASN A 368 -0.96 -3.40 2.05
C ASN A 368 -1.02 -3.68 3.57
N TYR A 369 -0.85 -2.67 4.41
CA TYR A 369 -0.86 -2.83 5.86
C TYR A 369 -2.29 -2.99 6.38
N GLY A 370 -3.19 -2.08 6.00
CA GLY A 370 -4.61 -2.11 6.37
C GLY A 370 -5.33 -3.37 5.85
N LYS A 371 -5.09 -3.75 4.59
CA LYS A 371 -5.64 -4.98 3.99
C LYS A 371 -5.19 -6.24 4.73
N SER A 372 -3.89 -6.37 4.98
CA SER A 372 -3.33 -7.54 5.67
C SER A 372 -3.92 -7.73 7.07
N LEU A 373 -4.05 -6.64 7.83
CA LEU A 373 -4.68 -6.65 9.14
C LEU A 373 -6.17 -7.03 9.06
N ASN A 374 -6.92 -6.42 8.14
CA ASN A 374 -8.35 -6.72 7.96
C ASN A 374 -8.58 -8.17 7.57
N ASP A 375 -7.85 -8.68 6.58
CA ASP A 375 -8.01 -10.04 6.08
C ASP A 375 -7.69 -11.07 7.17
N ALA A 376 -6.61 -10.84 7.92
CA ALA A 376 -6.27 -11.69 9.06
C ALA A 376 -7.34 -11.65 10.16
N PHE A 377 -7.83 -10.45 10.51
CA PHE A 377 -8.88 -10.29 11.52
C PHE A 377 -10.17 -11.00 11.10
N VAL A 378 -10.67 -10.75 9.89
CA VAL A 378 -11.91 -11.31 9.36
C VAL A 378 -11.83 -12.83 9.28
N LYS A 379 -10.70 -13.37 8.79
CA LYS A 379 -10.46 -14.82 8.75
C LYS A 379 -10.51 -15.43 10.15
N LYS A 380 -9.84 -14.82 11.14
CA LYS A 380 -9.84 -15.35 12.52
C LYS A 380 -11.19 -15.17 13.20
N ALA A 381 -11.85 -14.04 12.98
CA ALA A 381 -13.19 -13.72 13.49
C ALA A 381 -14.21 -14.79 13.05
N ALA A 382 -14.19 -15.18 11.77
CA ALA A 382 -15.06 -16.24 11.25
C ALA A 382 -14.83 -17.59 11.97
N VAL A 383 -13.57 -17.97 12.19
CA VAL A 383 -13.23 -19.21 12.93
C VAL A 383 -13.69 -19.15 14.39
N LEU A 384 -13.71 -17.96 15.00
CA LEU A 384 -14.08 -17.75 16.40
C LEU A 384 -15.57 -17.44 16.60
N GLY A 385 -16.39 -17.54 15.56
CA GLY A 385 -17.84 -17.30 15.63
C GLY A 385 -18.24 -15.83 15.84
N LEU A 386 -17.38 -14.89 15.44
CA LEU A 386 -17.73 -13.46 15.37
C LEU A 386 -18.43 -13.17 14.04
N ASN A 387 -19.49 -12.37 14.08
CA ASN A 387 -20.27 -11.99 12.92
C ASN A 387 -19.71 -10.68 12.34
N ILE A 388 -18.98 -10.77 11.21
CA ILE A 388 -18.58 -9.58 10.45
C ILE A 388 -19.79 -9.04 9.70
N LYS A 389 -20.41 -7.97 10.21
CA LYS A 389 -21.62 -7.36 9.64
C LYS A 389 -21.31 -6.61 8.34
N LYS A 390 -20.18 -5.89 8.32
CA LYS A 390 -19.75 -5.11 7.18
C LYS A 390 -18.25 -4.88 7.21
N GLN A 391 -17.66 -4.77 6.03
CA GLN A 391 -16.28 -4.38 5.82
C GLN A 391 -16.27 -3.16 4.89
N VAL A 392 -15.59 -2.10 5.28
CA VAL A 392 -15.51 -0.85 4.51
C VAL A 392 -14.05 -0.48 4.34
N GLU A 393 -13.64 -0.23 3.11
CA GLU A 393 -12.32 0.32 2.82
C GLU A 393 -12.35 1.84 2.72
N PHE A 394 -11.20 2.47 3.00
CA PHE A 394 -10.99 3.89 2.78
C PHE A 394 -9.65 4.16 2.09
N ASN A 395 -9.56 5.26 1.34
CA ASN A 395 -8.30 5.72 0.75
C ASN A 395 -7.37 6.26 1.87
N PRO A 396 -6.12 5.75 2.00
CA PRO A 396 -5.16 6.21 3.00
C PRO A 396 -4.94 7.73 3.04
N ASP A 397 -5.09 8.44 1.92
CA ASP A 397 -4.86 9.89 1.83
C ASP A 397 -6.07 10.73 2.30
N LYS A 398 -7.25 10.13 2.48
CA LYS A 398 -8.49 10.83 2.90
C LYS A 398 -8.44 11.19 4.39
N ASN A 399 -9.01 12.34 4.75
CA ASN A 399 -9.14 12.79 6.15
C ASN A 399 -10.59 13.01 6.60
N ASP A 400 -11.56 12.93 5.68
CA ASP A 400 -12.99 12.95 5.96
C ASP A 400 -13.54 11.55 5.72
N PHE A 401 -14.11 10.93 6.75
CA PHE A 401 -14.60 9.54 6.74
C PHE A 401 -16.13 9.46 6.79
N ARG A 402 -16.85 10.56 6.53
CA ARG A 402 -18.32 10.60 6.54
C ARG A 402 -18.94 9.44 5.78
N GLU A 403 -18.53 9.25 4.53
CA GLU A 403 -19.10 8.22 3.66
C GLU A 403 -18.86 6.82 4.22
N GLU A 404 -17.65 6.55 4.69
CA GLU A 404 -17.27 5.26 5.24
C GLU A 404 -17.99 4.95 6.56
N ILE A 405 -18.12 5.94 7.44
CA ILE A 405 -18.86 5.81 8.70
C ILE A 405 -20.35 5.56 8.45
N VAL A 406 -20.95 6.31 7.51
CA VAL A 406 -22.34 6.08 7.11
C VAL A 406 -22.51 4.69 6.50
N ARG A 407 -21.56 4.23 5.67
CA ARG A 407 -21.58 2.87 5.14
C ARG A 407 -21.51 1.82 6.26
N LEU A 408 -20.75 2.03 7.34
CA LEU A 408 -20.71 1.12 8.49
C LEU A 408 -22.05 1.06 9.26
N GLY A 409 -22.89 2.09 9.09
CA GLY A 409 -24.19 2.22 9.74
C GLY A 409 -24.33 3.42 10.66
N GLY A 410 -23.38 4.36 10.62
CA GLY A 410 -23.51 5.65 11.27
C GLY A 410 -24.63 6.48 10.65
N ILE A 411 -25.31 7.25 11.49
CA ILE A 411 -26.45 8.08 11.11
C ILE A 411 -25.98 9.52 10.89
N ASP A 412 -26.18 10.02 9.68
CA ASP A 412 -25.87 11.39 9.35
C ASP A 412 -26.96 12.35 9.87
N THR A 413 -26.70 12.91 11.06
CA THR A 413 -27.64 13.83 11.73
C THR A 413 -27.85 15.15 10.97
N LEU A 414 -26.98 15.53 10.03
CA LEU A 414 -27.17 16.76 9.24
C LEU A 414 -28.37 16.64 8.31
N ILE A 415 -28.60 15.46 7.71
CA ILE A 415 -29.74 15.22 6.82
C ILE A 415 -31.05 15.31 7.59
N LEU A 416 -31.06 14.87 8.86
CA LEU A 416 -32.21 15.02 9.75
C LEU A 416 -32.50 16.47 10.08
N LYS A 417 -31.47 17.29 10.32
CA LYS A 417 -31.64 18.72 10.57
C LYS A 417 -32.29 19.43 9.39
N ASP A 418 -31.81 19.18 8.17
CA ASP A 418 -32.37 19.77 6.96
C ASP A 418 -33.83 19.34 6.73
N ARG A 419 -34.14 18.07 6.98
CA ARG A 419 -35.51 17.56 6.84
C ARG A 419 -36.46 18.14 7.87
N ARG A 420 -36.06 18.17 9.15
CA ARG A 420 -36.86 18.80 10.23
C ARG A 420 -37.13 20.28 9.96
N ALA A 421 -36.16 21.00 9.38
CA ALA A 421 -36.36 22.40 8.99
C ALA A 421 -37.44 22.56 7.90
N LYS A 422 -37.44 21.70 6.88
CA LYS A 422 -38.48 21.70 5.83
C LYS A 422 -39.86 21.34 6.38
N GLU A 423 -39.93 20.36 7.28
CA GLU A 423 -41.18 19.97 7.95
C GLU A 423 -41.77 21.12 8.76
N ASN A 424 -40.94 21.85 9.51
CA ASN A 424 -41.38 22.99 10.31
C ASN A 424 -41.87 24.16 9.41
N LEU A 425 -41.16 24.46 8.32
CA LEU A 425 -41.63 25.47 7.35
C LEU A 425 -43.02 25.12 6.79
N LYS A 426 -43.25 23.85 6.42
CA LYS A 426 -44.55 23.39 5.93
C LYS A 426 -45.65 23.57 6.98
N LEU A 427 -45.36 23.27 8.25
CA LEU A 427 -46.30 23.46 9.35
C LEU A 427 -46.69 24.95 9.52
N ILE A 428 -45.71 25.84 9.43
CA ILE A 428 -45.92 27.29 9.51
C ILE A 428 -46.86 27.77 8.40
N ASP A 429 -46.62 27.35 7.16
CA ASP A 429 -47.45 27.75 6.02
C ASP A 429 -48.89 27.22 6.17
N MET A 430 -49.04 25.95 6.53
CA MET A 430 -50.34 25.32 6.78
C MET A 430 -51.17 26.06 7.84
N MET A 431 -50.57 26.40 8.98
CA MET A 431 -51.27 27.11 10.06
C MET A 431 -51.59 28.57 9.70
N ASN A 432 -50.73 29.24 8.94
CA ASN A 432 -51.01 30.59 8.45
C ASN A 432 -52.20 30.61 7.49
N ASP A 433 -52.28 29.65 6.57
CA ASP A 433 -53.36 29.59 5.59
C ASP A 433 -54.69 29.16 6.23
N ALA A 434 -54.65 28.21 7.17
CA ALA A 434 -55.80 27.90 8.01
C ALA A 434 -56.27 29.13 8.80
N GLY A 435 -55.35 29.88 9.42
CA GLY A 435 -55.66 31.10 10.15
C GLY A 435 -56.33 32.17 9.30
N LYS A 436 -55.80 32.46 8.10
CA LYS A 436 -56.42 33.43 7.16
C LYS A 436 -57.83 33.03 6.76
N ARG A 437 -58.05 31.74 6.47
CA ARG A 437 -59.36 31.22 6.10
C ARG A 437 -60.35 31.37 7.26
N ILE A 438 -59.95 30.96 8.46
CA ILE A 438 -60.77 31.07 9.67
C ILE A 438 -61.11 32.54 9.96
N GLN A 439 -60.15 33.45 9.89
CA GLN A 439 -60.39 34.90 10.04
C GLN A 439 -61.49 35.39 9.10
N GLN A 440 -61.33 35.09 7.81
CA GLN A 440 -62.27 35.54 6.78
C GLN A 440 -63.68 35.00 7.04
N ASN A 441 -63.78 33.73 7.45
CA ASN A 441 -65.06 33.09 7.72
C ASN A 441 -65.72 33.61 9.01
N ILE A 442 -64.94 33.83 10.08
CA ILE A 442 -65.41 34.49 11.31
C ILE A 442 -65.95 35.89 10.98
N ILE A 443 -65.20 36.70 10.25
CA ILE A 443 -65.61 38.06 9.87
C ILE A 443 -66.87 38.05 9.02
N ASN A 444 -66.95 37.18 8.01
CA ASN A 444 -68.13 37.07 7.16
C ASN A 444 -69.36 36.65 7.94
N TYR A 445 -69.19 35.73 8.89
CA TYR A 445 -70.26 35.28 9.76
C TYR A 445 -70.75 36.42 10.66
N PHE A 446 -69.87 37.11 11.38
CA PHE A 446 -70.26 38.19 12.30
C PHE A 446 -70.67 39.51 11.62
N LYS A 447 -70.32 39.74 10.35
CA LYS A 447 -70.89 40.83 9.54
C LYS A 447 -72.42 40.73 9.42
N LEU A 448 -72.96 39.51 9.45
CA LEU A 448 -74.41 39.30 9.43
C LEU A 448 -75.08 39.65 10.77
N TYR A 449 -74.32 39.63 11.88
CA TYR A 449 -74.83 39.91 13.22
C TYR A 449 -74.65 41.39 13.63
N TYR A 450 -73.48 41.97 13.36
CA TYR A 450 -73.15 43.37 13.72
C TYR A 450 -73.44 44.37 12.59
N GLY A 451 -73.67 43.91 11.36
CA GLY A 451 -73.83 44.77 10.18
C GLY A 451 -72.48 45.14 9.52
N GLU A 452 -72.50 45.36 8.19
CA GLU A 452 -71.26 45.51 7.40
C GLU A 452 -70.37 46.70 7.82
N LYS A 453 -70.95 47.79 8.33
CA LYS A 453 -70.21 49.02 8.68
C LYS A 453 -69.32 48.86 9.91
N ASP A 454 -69.74 48.02 10.86
CA ASP A 454 -69.06 47.91 12.16
C ASP A 454 -67.78 47.05 12.08
N LEU A 455 -67.68 46.16 11.09
CA LEU A 455 -66.53 45.28 10.85
C LEU A 455 -65.68 45.66 9.62
N GLN A 456 -65.77 46.92 9.15
CA GLN A 456 -64.90 47.46 8.10
C GLN A 456 -63.51 47.77 8.63
N LEU A 457 -62.48 47.35 7.89
CA LEU A 457 -61.10 47.71 8.21
C LEU A 457 -60.88 49.20 7.97
N PRO A 458 -60.10 49.88 8.82
CA PRO A 458 -59.80 51.30 8.67
C PRO A 458 -58.85 51.52 7.48
N GLU A 459 -58.75 52.77 7.00
CA GLU A 459 -57.75 53.14 6.01
C GLU A 459 -56.33 52.78 6.48
N LYS A 460 -55.47 52.39 5.52
CA LYS A 460 -54.12 51.89 5.77
C LYS A 460 -53.33 52.86 6.68
N GLY A 461 -52.99 52.41 7.90
CA GLY A 461 -52.22 53.18 8.90
C GLY A 461 -53.03 53.76 10.06
N LYS A 462 -54.37 53.62 10.08
CA LYS A 462 -55.24 53.96 11.23
C LYS A 462 -55.56 52.71 12.05
N LYS A 463 -55.70 52.85 13.38
CA LYS A 463 -56.08 51.76 14.28
C LYS A 463 -57.56 51.44 14.15
N TYR A 464 -57.93 50.16 14.23
CA TYR A 464 -59.32 49.75 14.29
C TYR A 464 -59.99 50.11 15.62
N GLU A 465 -61.12 50.82 15.56
CA GLU A 465 -61.91 51.30 16.72
C GLU A 465 -63.30 50.63 16.82
N GLY A 466 -63.64 49.69 15.93
CA GLY A 466 -64.91 48.98 15.96
C GLY A 466 -64.95 47.80 16.96
N PRO A 467 -66.11 47.11 17.08
CA PRO A 467 -66.26 45.95 17.96
C PRO A 467 -65.29 44.83 17.58
N ARG A 468 -64.63 44.25 18.58
CA ARG A 468 -63.69 43.15 18.37
C ARG A 468 -64.36 41.81 18.66
N ILE A 469 -64.22 40.88 17.72
CA ILE A 469 -64.66 39.49 17.88
C ILE A 469 -63.65 38.78 18.77
N VAL A 470 -64.08 38.30 19.93
CA VAL A 470 -63.25 37.60 20.90
C VAL A 470 -63.17 36.12 20.54
N VAL A 471 -61.96 35.62 20.29
CA VAL A 471 -61.72 34.23 19.90
C VAL A 471 -60.88 33.55 20.97
N SER A 472 -61.35 32.42 21.50
CA SER A 472 -60.53 31.51 22.31
C SER A 472 -60.05 30.35 21.46
N LEU A 473 -58.77 30.00 21.60
CA LEU A 473 -58.22 28.75 21.12
C LEU A 473 -58.01 27.84 22.34
N LEU A 474 -58.53 26.62 22.27
CA LEU A 474 -58.19 25.57 23.23
C LEU A 474 -57.23 24.59 22.55
N HIS A 475 -56.34 23.97 23.33
CA HIS A 475 -55.40 22.96 22.82
C HIS A 475 -56.11 21.87 22.00
N PHE A 476 -55.46 21.39 20.93
CA PHE A 476 -56.06 20.66 19.82
C PHE A 476 -56.19 19.14 20.03
N SER A 477 -56.00 18.64 21.25
CA SER A 477 -55.83 17.20 21.46
C SER A 477 -56.88 16.59 22.39
N PRO A 478 -57.93 15.92 21.86
CA PRO A 478 -58.68 14.91 22.61
C PRO A 478 -58.53 13.49 22.02
N LYS A 479 -58.10 12.56 22.89
CA LYS A 479 -57.92 11.09 22.72
C LYS A 479 -56.82 10.57 21.75
N GLY A 480 -55.76 10.02 22.35
CA GLY A 480 -54.81 9.06 21.78
C GLY A 480 -53.64 8.83 22.76
N GLU A 481 -53.30 7.59 23.12
CA GLU A 481 -52.38 7.28 24.24
C GLU A 481 -50.92 7.79 24.07
N ASN A 482 -50.56 8.49 22.98
CA ASN A 482 -49.15 8.82 22.74
C ASN A 482 -48.86 9.95 21.72
N ILE A 483 -49.52 11.13 21.75
CA ILE A 483 -49.18 12.25 20.83
C ILE A 483 -47.82 12.89 21.24
N LYS A 484 -46.71 12.14 21.30
CA LYS A 484 -45.41 12.45 21.94
C LYS A 484 -45.22 13.93 22.38
N LYS A 485 -45.42 14.28 23.66
CA LYS A 485 -46.70 14.67 24.30
C LYS A 485 -46.75 16.22 24.28
N TYR A 486 -47.71 16.82 23.55
CA TYR A 486 -47.99 18.27 23.41
C TYR A 486 -47.00 19.17 22.62
N GLU A 487 -45.87 18.69 22.08
CA GLU A 487 -44.96 19.57 21.33
C GLU A 487 -45.56 20.09 20.02
N ILE A 488 -46.13 19.18 19.20
CA ILE A 488 -46.76 19.53 17.92
C ILE A 488 -48.03 20.37 18.16
N ASP A 489 -48.84 20.00 19.15
CA ASP A 489 -50.05 20.71 19.53
C ASP A 489 -49.76 22.16 19.94
N ASN A 490 -48.77 22.37 20.82
CA ASN A 490 -48.34 23.71 21.20
C ASN A 490 -47.83 24.51 19.99
N GLU A 491 -47.04 23.90 19.11
CA GLU A 491 -46.54 24.58 17.92
C GLU A 491 -47.70 25.00 17.00
N MET A 492 -48.64 24.09 16.71
CA MET A 492 -49.82 24.37 15.89
C MET A 492 -50.70 25.45 16.50
N THR A 493 -51.07 25.31 17.77
CA THR A 493 -51.94 26.25 18.49
C THR A 493 -51.33 27.65 18.52
N ASN A 494 -50.04 27.76 18.83
CA ASN A 494 -49.34 29.04 18.83
C ASN A 494 -49.33 29.67 17.43
N ARG A 495 -48.94 28.91 16.40
CA ARG A 495 -48.86 29.42 15.02
C ARG A 495 -50.23 29.87 14.51
N LEU A 496 -51.28 29.11 14.79
CA LEU A 496 -52.65 29.45 14.42
C LEU A 496 -53.13 30.71 15.16
N SER A 497 -52.89 30.78 16.48
CA SER A 497 -53.20 31.96 17.31
C SER A 497 -52.56 33.23 16.74
N TYR A 498 -51.26 33.18 16.43
CA TYR A 498 -50.56 34.30 15.80
C TYR A 498 -51.12 34.65 14.42
N ALA A 499 -51.47 33.66 13.60
CA ALA A 499 -52.05 33.91 12.30
C ALA A 499 -53.40 34.64 12.41
N ILE A 500 -54.26 34.22 13.34
CA ILE A 500 -55.60 34.79 13.59
C ILE A 500 -55.51 36.17 14.23
N ALA A 501 -54.53 36.43 15.10
CA ALA A 501 -54.35 37.73 15.75
C ALA A 501 -53.87 38.85 14.80
N LYS A 502 -53.52 38.54 13.54
CA LYS A 502 -53.09 39.54 12.53
C LYS A 502 -54.21 40.48 12.06
N ASP A 503 -55.48 40.08 12.21
CA ASP A 503 -56.61 40.93 11.86
C ASP A 503 -57.05 41.75 13.08
N GLU A 504 -56.97 43.08 12.99
CA GLU A 504 -57.26 43.98 14.12
C GLU A 504 -58.70 43.89 14.67
N ARG A 505 -59.61 43.30 13.89
CA ARG A 505 -61.01 43.06 14.28
C ARG A 505 -61.17 41.87 15.20
N ILE A 506 -60.16 41.01 15.30
CA ILE A 506 -60.20 39.79 16.12
C ILE A 506 -59.29 39.97 17.33
N LYS A 507 -59.85 39.71 18.52
CA LYS A 507 -59.10 39.65 19.78
C LYS A 507 -58.95 38.19 20.18
N VAL A 508 -57.75 37.65 20.01
CA VAL A 508 -57.43 36.29 20.46
C VAL A 508 -57.12 36.29 21.95
N ILE A 509 -57.79 35.43 22.72
CA ILE A 509 -57.50 35.20 24.14
C ILE A 509 -56.15 34.50 24.26
N LYS A 510 -55.35 34.88 25.27
CA LYS A 510 -54.04 34.26 25.49
C LYS A 510 -54.23 32.81 25.91
N GLN A 511 -53.37 31.93 25.40
CA GLN A 511 -53.41 30.51 25.74
C GLN A 511 -53.32 30.25 27.25
N SER A 512 -52.52 31.03 27.98
CA SER A 512 -52.42 30.95 29.44
C SER A 512 -53.75 31.13 30.18
N ASP A 513 -54.62 31.99 29.65
CA ASP A 513 -55.90 32.32 30.27
C ASP A 513 -56.92 31.20 30.00
N ALA A 514 -56.86 30.62 28.81
CA ALA A 514 -57.63 29.43 28.44
C ALA A 514 -57.21 28.20 29.27
N ASP A 515 -55.90 27.98 29.42
CA ASP A 515 -55.34 26.87 30.18
C ASP A 515 -55.67 26.99 31.69
N ALA A 516 -55.60 28.20 32.25
CA ALA A 516 -56.04 28.46 33.61
C ALA A 516 -57.52 28.11 33.82
N LYS A 517 -58.38 28.42 32.84
CA LYS A 517 -59.80 28.05 32.89
C LYS A 517 -60.02 26.55 32.79
N LEU A 518 -59.31 25.85 31.92
CA LEU A 518 -59.40 24.38 31.86
C LEU A 518 -59.00 23.73 33.20
N ASN A 519 -57.97 24.26 33.85
CA ASN A 519 -57.55 23.82 35.19
C ASN A 519 -58.59 24.13 36.26
N ASP A 520 -59.28 25.28 36.21
CA ASP A 520 -60.38 25.60 37.13
C ASP A 520 -61.51 24.55 37.07
N TYR A 521 -61.75 23.95 35.89
CA TYR A 521 -62.73 22.88 35.69
C TYR A 521 -62.19 21.47 35.99
N GLY A 522 -60.89 21.33 36.29
CA GLY A 522 -60.24 20.04 36.52
C GLY A 522 -60.15 19.17 35.26
N ILE A 523 -60.08 19.79 34.07
CA ILE A 523 -60.15 19.09 32.80
C ILE A 523 -58.78 19.14 32.14
N GLU A 524 -58.18 17.97 31.99
CA GLU A 524 -56.97 17.86 31.17
C GLU A 524 -57.36 18.00 29.68
N PRO A 525 -56.56 18.71 28.86
CA PRO A 525 -56.83 18.88 27.43
C PRO A 525 -57.14 17.58 26.69
N GLU A 526 -56.52 16.46 27.09
CA GLU A 526 -56.71 15.14 26.49
C GLU A 526 -58.14 14.56 26.61
N TYR A 527 -58.94 15.07 27.55
CA TYR A 527 -60.35 14.70 27.76
C TYR A 527 -61.32 15.78 27.28
N LEU A 528 -60.84 16.81 26.58
CA LEU A 528 -61.67 17.93 26.15
C LEU A 528 -62.72 17.50 25.12
N SER A 529 -63.98 17.45 25.55
CA SER A 529 -65.11 17.26 24.65
C SER A 529 -65.52 18.59 23.99
N ARG A 530 -66.23 18.52 22.86
CA ARG A 530 -66.78 19.73 22.20
C ARG A 530 -67.68 20.53 23.14
N GLU A 531 -68.53 19.86 23.90
CA GLU A 531 -69.46 20.49 24.85
C GLU A 531 -68.69 21.21 25.96
N THR A 532 -67.69 20.54 26.52
CA THR A 532 -66.78 21.10 27.52
C THR A 532 -66.03 22.32 26.97
N ALA A 533 -65.51 22.22 25.75
CA ALA A 533 -64.78 23.29 25.09
C ALA A 533 -65.65 24.55 24.90
N LEU A 534 -66.92 24.37 24.52
CA LEU A 534 -67.89 25.46 24.38
C LEU A 534 -68.20 26.11 25.74
N ASN A 535 -68.35 25.32 26.79
CA ASN A 535 -68.56 25.84 28.14
C ASN A 535 -67.36 26.68 28.63
N VAL A 536 -66.14 26.21 28.37
CA VAL A 536 -64.92 26.96 28.70
C VAL A 536 -64.86 28.27 27.91
N ALA A 537 -65.09 28.23 26.59
CA ALA A 537 -65.12 29.42 25.74
C ALA A 537 -66.19 30.44 26.18
N SER A 538 -67.37 29.97 26.58
CA SER A 538 -68.44 30.79 27.13
C SER A 538 -68.02 31.47 28.44
N SER A 539 -67.36 30.73 29.35
CA SER A 539 -66.84 31.29 30.60
C SER A 539 -65.72 32.33 30.39
N LEU A 540 -65.00 32.21 29.27
CA LEU A 540 -63.99 33.17 28.81
C LEU A 540 -64.59 34.38 28.08
N GLN A 541 -65.92 34.46 27.95
CA GLN A 541 -66.62 35.51 27.19
C GLN A 541 -66.15 35.58 25.73
N SER A 542 -65.90 34.42 25.12
CA SER A 542 -65.53 34.33 23.70
C SER A 542 -66.76 34.36 22.81
N ASP A 543 -66.66 35.03 21.67
CA ASP A 543 -67.65 34.96 20.59
C ASP A 543 -67.46 33.69 19.74
N VAL A 544 -66.20 33.25 19.59
CA VAL A 544 -65.83 32.05 18.82
C VAL A 544 -64.89 31.17 19.62
N LEU A 545 -65.20 29.88 19.65
CA LEU A 545 -64.29 28.82 20.06
C LEU A 545 -63.59 28.26 18.82
N ILE A 546 -62.27 28.16 18.91
CA ILE A 546 -61.49 27.32 18.01
C ILE A 546 -60.89 26.19 18.82
N PHE A 547 -61.16 24.97 18.38
CA PHE A 547 -60.51 23.77 18.91
C PHE A 547 -60.27 22.81 17.75
N ALA A 548 -59.41 21.82 17.95
CA ALA A 548 -59.16 20.82 16.93
C ALA A 548 -59.06 19.43 17.53
N LYS A 549 -59.01 18.44 16.64
CA LYS A 549 -58.77 17.04 16.96
C LYS A 549 -57.59 16.55 16.14
N ILE A 550 -56.56 16.04 16.82
CA ILE A 550 -55.38 15.42 16.21
C ILE A 550 -55.49 13.91 16.36
N ILE A 551 -55.44 13.19 15.25
CA ILE A 551 -55.48 11.73 15.20
C ILE A 551 -54.17 11.24 14.60
N GLU A 552 -53.37 10.52 15.38
CA GLU A 552 -52.17 9.85 14.87
C GLU A 552 -52.54 8.53 14.20
N ALA A 553 -52.03 8.30 12.99
CA ALA A 553 -52.15 7.01 12.32
C ALA A 553 -51.38 5.94 13.12
N LYS A 554 -52.00 4.79 13.38
CA LYS A 554 -51.33 3.68 14.08
C LYS A 554 -50.07 3.27 13.32
N SER A 555 -48.95 3.22 14.02
CA SER A 555 -47.68 2.73 13.49
C SER A 555 -47.11 1.64 14.38
N ASP A 556 -46.58 0.58 13.77
CA ASP A 556 -46.01 -0.57 14.47
C ASP A 556 -44.65 -0.26 15.11
N THR A 557 -44.00 0.86 14.75
CA THR A 557 -42.66 1.23 15.20
C THR A 557 -42.55 2.68 15.65
N ILE A 558 -41.80 2.92 16.73
CA ILE A 558 -41.57 4.27 17.29
C ILE A 558 -40.34 4.96 16.68
N TYR A 559 -39.45 4.17 16.07
CA TYR A 559 -38.19 4.61 15.47
C TYR A 559 -38.20 4.40 13.95
N ALA A 560 -37.54 5.29 13.23
CA ALA A 560 -37.26 5.12 11.81
C ALA A 560 -36.12 4.11 11.60
N ASN A 561 -36.21 3.37 10.50
CA ASN A 561 -35.18 2.44 10.04
C ASN A 561 -34.63 2.91 8.69
N PHE A 562 -34.29 4.20 8.55
CA PHE A 562 -33.65 4.68 7.34
C PHE A 562 -32.20 4.16 7.27
N ILE A 563 -31.98 3.16 6.41
CA ILE A 563 -30.66 2.62 6.11
C ILE A 563 -30.13 3.35 4.87
N PRO A 564 -28.88 3.87 4.89
CA PRO A 564 -28.29 4.48 3.72
C PRO A 564 -28.11 3.44 2.60
N GLU A 565 -28.58 3.78 1.41
CA GLU A 565 -28.40 2.98 0.20
C GLU A 565 -27.24 3.55 -0.64
N GLU A 566 -26.45 2.64 -1.20
CA GLU A 566 -25.30 2.97 -2.05
C GLU A 566 -25.69 2.80 -3.52
N TYR A 567 -25.40 3.80 -4.35
CA TYR A 567 -25.45 3.66 -5.80
C TYR A 567 -24.24 4.32 -6.43
N ILE A 568 -23.86 3.82 -7.61
CA ILE A 568 -22.78 4.38 -8.41
C ILE A 568 -23.42 5.36 -9.39
N ASP A 569 -23.00 6.62 -9.35
CA ASP A 569 -23.47 7.61 -10.32
C ASP A 569 -22.91 7.33 -11.73
N SER A 570 -23.44 8.02 -12.74
CA SER A 570 -23.00 7.85 -14.14
C SER A 570 -21.53 8.21 -14.38
N LYS A 571 -20.84 8.80 -13.40
CA LYS A 571 -19.41 9.15 -13.44
C LYS A 571 -18.54 8.17 -12.66
N GLY A 572 -19.12 7.08 -12.14
CA GLY A 572 -18.40 6.08 -11.36
C GLY A 572 -18.17 6.47 -9.90
N ASN A 573 -18.77 7.56 -9.40
CA ASN A 573 -18.63 7.93 -8.00
C ASN A 573 -19.68 7.22 -7.16
N THR A 574 -19.26 6.71 -6.01
CA THR A 574 -20.17 6.20 -5.00
C THR A 574 -20.97 7.35 -4.40
N LYS A 575 -22.30 7.21 -4.39
CA LYS A 575 -23.23 8.13 -3.74
C LYS A 575 -24.04 7.39 -2.69
N ILE A 576 -24.31 8.09 -1.59
CA ILE A 576 -25.12 7.59 -0.50
C ILE A 576 -26.43 8.36 -0.49
N THR A 577 -27.55 7.65 -0.48
CA THR A 577 -28.90 8.21 -0.37
C THR A 577 -29.65 7.61 0.79
N TYR A 578 -30.43 8.44 1.48
CA TYR A 578 -31.37 8.01 2.50
C TYR A 578 -32.77 7.95 1.89
N ASN A 579 -33.28 6.73 1.70
CA ASN A 579 -34.60 6.49 1.14
C ASN A 579 -35.61 6.36 2.28
N PHE A 580 -36.18 7.48 2.67
CA PHE A 580 -37.21 7.52 3.70
C PHE A 580 -38.52 6.95 3.17
N LYS A 581 -39.09 6.03 3.93
CA LYS A 581 -40.37 5.38 3.66
C LYS A 581 -41.45 5.97 4.53
N GLU A 582 -42.71 5.66 4.22
CA GLU A 582 -43.86 6.14 5.00
C GLU A 582 -43.76 5.77 6.48
N ASP A 583 -43.26 4.56 6.78
CA ASP A 583 -43.03 4.07 8.14
C ASP A 583 -41.96 4.86 8.93
N ASP A 584 -41.13 5.68 8.28
CA ASP A 584 -40.14 6.53 8.94
C ASP A 584 -40.76 7.83 9.48
N PHE A 585 -42.07 8.04 9.30
CA PHE A 585 -42.79 9.22 9.76
C PHE A 585 -43.93 8.88 10.71
N PHE A 586 -44.19 9.78 11.64
CA PHE A 586 -45.49 9.87 12.29
C PHE A 586 -46.42 10.66 11.37
N ASN A 587 -47.60 10.12 11.08
CA ASN A 587 -48.60 10.76 10.25
C ASN A 587 -49.81 11.16 11.11
N TYR A 588 -50.28 12.39 10.93
CA TYR A 588 -51.35 12.99 11.73
C TYR A 588 -52.45 13.54 10.83
N ASP A 589 -53.68 13.17 11.14
CA ASP A 589 -54.90 13.79 10.64
C ASP A 589 -55.40 14.83 11.63
N ILE A 590 -55.57 16.07 11.16
CA ILE A 590 -55.89 17.22 12.01
C ILE A 590 -57.20 17.83 11.53
N TYR A 591 -58.18 17.93 12.42
CA TYR A 591 -59.48 18.51 12.14
C TYR A 591 -59.67 19.76 13.01
N ILE A 592 -59.63 20.94 12.40
CA ILE A 592 -59.80 22.23 13.08
C ILE A 592 -61.22 22.72 12.91
N TYR A 593 -61.85 23.12 14.01
CA TYR A 593 -63.22 23.62 14.07
C TYR A 593 -63.24 25.04 14.61
N ALA A 594 -63.89 25.95 13.88
CA ALA A 594 -64.28 27.27 14.39
C ALA A 594 -65.78 27.27 14.64
N ILE A 595 -66.20 27.55 15.88
CA ILE A 595 -67.58 27.41 16.33
C ILE A 595 -68.02 28.70 17.02
N SER A 596 -69.17 29.23 16.62
CA SER A 596 -69.84 30.33 17.32
C SER A 596 -70.26 29.88 18.71
N VAL A 597 -69.90 30.64 19.75
CA VAL A 597 -70.32 30.35 21.13
C VAL A 597 -71.77 30.76 21.37
N VAL A 598 -72.31 31.66 20.54
CA VAL A 598 -73.65 32.26 20.71
C VAL A 598 -74.76 31.29 20.30
N ASP A 599 -74.58 30.59 19.17
CA ASP A 599 -75.59 29.72 18.57
C ASP A 599 -75.05 28.31 18.23
N GLU A 600 -73.83 28.00 18.68
CA GLU A 600 -73.13 26.72 18.50
C GLU A 600 -72.90 26.30 17.04
N LYS A 601 -73.09 27.23 16.08
CA LYS A 601 -72.92 26.96 14.66
C LYS A 601 -71.43 26.81 14.32
N VAL A 602 -71.11 25.76 13.56
CA VAL A 602 -69.78 25.60 12.96
C VAL A 602 -69.61 26.66 11.86
N ILE A 603 -68.70 27.59 12.11
CA ILE A 603 -68.34 28.67 11.19
C ILE A 603 -67.39 28.12 10.12
N ASP A 604 -66.46 27.24 10.50
CA ASP A 604 -65.54 26.60 9.57
C ASP A 604 -65.05 25.24 10.09
N GLU A 605 -64.70 24.37 9.15
CA GLU A 605 -64.05 23.07 9.39
C GLU A 605 -62.92 22.88 8.37
N ILE A 606 -61.74 22.53 8.87
CA ILE A 606 -60.53 22.33 8.07
C ILE A 606 -59.91 20.97 8.43
N HIS A 607 -59.74 20.10 7.43
CA HIS A 607 -58.95 18.88 7.56
C HIS A 607 -57.56 19.09 6.94
N LEU A 608 -56.53 18.74 7.70
CA LEU A 608 -55.12 18.85 7.31
C LEU A 608 -54.39 17.53 7.62
N THR A 609 -53.39 17.21 6.80
CA THR A 609 -52.48 16.09 7.04
C THR A 609 -51.07 16.61 7.32
N TYR A 610 -50.45 16.16 8.40
CA TYR A 610 -49.08 16.52 8.76
C TYR A 610 -48.23 15.27 9.03
N SER A 611 -46.97 15.29 8.61
CA SER A 611 -46.02 14.20 8.83
C SER A 611 -44.77 14.73 9.51
N LYS A 612 -44.31 14.07 10.57
CA LYS A 612 -43.07 14.39 11.30
C LYS A 612 -42.12 13.20 11.26
N VAL A 613 -40.86 13.41 10.88
CA VAL A 613 -39.87 12.32 10.83
C VAL A 613 -39.64 11.72 12.23
N LYS A 614 -39.58 10.39 12.32
CA LYS A 614 -39.26 9.69 13.57
C LYS A 614 -37.78 9.82 13.91
N GLU A 615 -37.44 9.59 15.18
CA GLU A 615 -36.04 9.46 15.58
C GLU A 615 -35.45 8.17 14.99
N PRO A 616 -34.17 8.19 14.56
CA PRO A 616 -33.51 6.97 14.11
C PRO A 616 -33.42 5.93 15.22
N LYS A 617 -33.42 4.66 14.81
CA LYS A 617 -33.04 3.57 15.71
C LYS A 617 -31.54 3.66 16.03
N PHE A 618 -31.18 3.67 17.32
CA PHE A 618 -29.80 3.85 17.84
C PHE A 618 -28.75 2.84 17.33
N ASN A 619 -29.15 1.76 16.64
CA ASN A 619 -28.23 0.81 16.02
C ASN A 619 -29.00 -0.10 15.04
N PRO A 620 -29.17 0.27 13.76
CA PRO A 620 -29.99 -0.52 12.82
C PRO A 620 -29.40 -1.90 12.51
N PHE A 621 -28.10 -2.08 12.72
CA PHE A 621 -27.36 -3.29 12.36
C PHE A 621 -27.01 -4.19 13.56
N SER A 622 -27.34 -3.76 14.79
CA SER A 622 -26.93 -4.41 16.04
C SER A 622 -25.41 -4.65 16.08
N ILE A 623 -24.63 -3.60 15.83
CA ILE A 623 -23.16 -3.64 15.85
C ILE A 623 -22.68 -3.39 17.27
N ASP A 624 -21.82 -4.28 17.77
CA ASP A 624 -21.30 -4.24 19.13
C ASP A 624 -19.99 -3.46 19.22
N ALA A 625 -19.14 -3.54 18.18
CA ALA A 625 -17.84 -2.88 18.14
C ALA A 625 -17.30 -2.71 16.70
N LEU A 626 -16.28 -1.88 16.57
CA LEU A 626 -15.54 -1.67 15.32
C LEU A 626 -14.13 -2.19 15.42
N TYR A 627 -13.64 -2.83 14.34
CA TYR A 627 -12.23 -3.08 14.14
C TYR A 627 -11.67 -2.14 13.07
N ILE A 628 -10.73 -1.27 13.44
CA ILE A 628 -10.11 -0.31 12.52
C ILE A 628 -8.68 -0.76 12.20
N ALA A 629 -8.47 -1.20 10.96
CA ALA A 629 -7.17 -1.62 10.47
C ALA A 629 -6.46 -0.46 9.75
N ALA A 630 -5.80 0.38 10.53
CA ALA A 630 -5.08 1.55 10.04
C ALA A 630 -3.90 1.91 10.95
N ILE A 631 -3.20 3.01 10.62
CA ILE A 631 -2.18 3.65 11.46
C ILE A 631 -2.81 4.60 12.49
N ASP A 632 -2.06 4.90 13.55
CA ASP A 632 -2.45 5.73 14.70
C ASP A 632 -3.21 7.02 14.35
N ARG A 633 -2.62 7.88 13.50
CA ARG A 633 -3.23 9.17 13.14
C ARG A 633 -4.58 9.01 12.43
N LYS A 634 -4.73 7.97 11.61
CA LYS A 634 -5.98 7.70 10.89
C LYS A 634 -7.03 7.16 11.84
N MET A 635 -6.66 6.26 12.75
CA MET A 635 -7.57 5.77 13.79
C MET A 635 -8.08 6.91 14.68
N LEU A 636 -7.21 7.84 15.07
CA LEU A 636 -7.60 9.04 15.83
C LEU A 636 -8.65 9.87 15.07
N LEU A 637 -8.36 10.23 13.81
CA LEU A 637 -9.28 11.02 12.98
C LEU A 637 -10.63 10.33 12.78
N ILE A 638 -10.62 9.02 12.54
CA ILE A 638 -11.84 8.23 12.39
C ILE A 638 -12.63 8.25 13.69
N LYS A 639 -12.00 7.88 14.82
CA LYS A 639 -12.65 7.82 16.13
C LYS A 639 -13.27 9.16 16.51
N ASP A 640 -12.58 10.27 16.22
CA ASP A 640 -13.11 11.61 16.45
C ASP A 640 -14.33 11.93 15.59
N GLN A 641 -14.44 11.36 14.40
CA GLN A 641 -15.57 11.59 13.51
C GLN A 641 -16.77 10.71 13.89
N LEU A 642 -16.55 9.50 14.42
CA LEU A 642 -17.61 8.55 14.82
C LEU A 642 -18.69 9.18 15.70
N LYS A 643 -18.29 10.05 16.65
CA LYS A 643 -19.22 10.71 17.59
C LYS A 643 -20.25 11.62 16.92
N PHE A 644 -19.97 12.12 15.72
CA PHE A 644 -20.92 12.98 14.98
C PHE A 644 -21.99 12.18 14.23
N TYR A 645 -21.83 10.86 14.12
CA TYR A 645 -22.71 9.97 13.37
C TYR A 645 -23.47 8.98 14.28
N ASP A 646 -23.60 9.30 15.57
CA ASP A 646 -24.22 8.43 16.58
C ASP A 646 -23.66 6.99 16.57
N PHE A 647 -22.35 6.89 16.33
CA PHE A 647 -21.64 5.64 16.07
C PHE A 647 -20.45 5.45 17.02
N ASP A 648 -20.61 5.92 18.27
CA ASP A 648 -19.57 5.91 19.31
C ASP A 648 -19.41 4.52 19.98
N LEU A 649 -19.03 3.54 19.17
CA LEU A 649 -18.81 2.17 19.58
C LEU A 649 -17.39 1.95 20.15
N PRO A 650 -17.17 0.87 20.93
CA PRO A 650 -15.84 0.38 21.23
C PRO A 650 -15.02 0.17 19.95
N VAL A 651 -13.77 0.64 19.94
CA VAL A 651 -12.88 0.54 18.77
C VAL A 651 -11.71 -0.37 19.08
N PHE A 652 -11.49 -1.38 18.26
CA PHE A 652 -10.33 -2.25 18.31
C PHE A 652 -9.39 -1.88 17.16
N GLY A 653 -8.11 -1.65 17.45
CA GLY A 653 -7.12 -1.19 16.48
C GLY A 653 -5.92 -2.10 16.34
N SER A 654 -4.94 -1.64 15.56
CA SER A 654 -3.63 -2.26 15.38
C SER A 654 -2.64 -1.85 16.49
N SER A 655 -1.46 -2.48 16.53
CA SER A 655 -0.43 -2.10 17.51
C SER A 655 0.11 -0.68 17.34
N SER A 656 -0.17 -0.02 16.21
CA SER A 656 0.19 1.39 16.04
C SER A 656 -0.44 2.30 17.10
N LEU A 657 -1.54 1.87 17.75
CA LEU A 657 -2.11 2.60 18.90
C LEU A 657 -1.20 2.62 20.15
N SER A 658 -0.09 1.87 20.18
CA SER A 658 0.93 1.97 21.24
C SER A 658 1.86 3.18 21.08
N SER A 659 1.65 3.99 20.03
CA SER A 659 2.43 5.20 19.75
C SER A 659 2.30 6.23 20.88
N GLY A 660 3.44 6.75 21.36
CA GLY A 660 3.45 7.80 22.39
C GLY A 660 2.74 9.10 21.97
N TYR A 661 2.53 9.31 20.67
CA TYR A 661 1.73 10.42 20.13
C TYR A 661 0.30 10.43 20.69
N LEU A 662 -0.30 9.26 20.91
CA LEU A 662 -1.69 9.14 21.32
C LEU A 662 -1.94 9.49 22.79
N LEU A 663 -0.88 9.58 23.61
CA LEU A 663 -0.98 10.04 24.99
C LEU A 663 -1.53 11.48 25.11
N GLN A 664 -1.46 12.27 24.04
CA GLN A 664 -2.01 13.63 23.97
C GLN A 664 -3.51 13.65 23.62
N PHE A 665 -4.09 12.51 23.24
CA PHE A 665 -5.45 12.39 22.72
C PHE A 665 -6.24 11.25 23.41
N LEU A 666 -5.91 10.95 24.67
CA LEU A 666 -6.51 9.86 25.43
C LEU A 666 -8.04 9.99 25.50
N ASP A 667 -8.56 11.20 25.72
CA ASP A 667 -10.01 11.45 25.76
C ASP A 667 -10.70 11.14 24.43
N ASN A 668 -10.10 11.54 23.30
CA ASN A 668 -10.62 11.25 21.96
C ASN A 668 -10.60 9.74 21.69
N MET A 669 -9.59 9.04 22.21
CA MET A 669 -9.37 7.62 21.99
C MET A 669 -9.96 6.72 23.08
N LYS A 670 -10.72 7.27 24.03
CA LYS A 670 -11.35 6.49 25.11
C LYS A 670 -12.17 5.33 24.54
N ASN A 671 -12.14 4.20 25.24
CA ASN A 671 -12.80 2.96 24.83
C ASN A 671 -12.25 2.38 23.51
N SER A 672 -10.96 2.64 23.25
CA SER A 672 -10.20 2.00 22.19
C SER A 672 -9.27 0.93 22.77
N TYR A 673 -9.06 -0.15 22.02
CA TYR A 673 -8.32 -1.34 22.43
C TYR A 673 -7.26 -1.67 21.39
N PHE A 674 -6.09 -2.13 21.81
CA PHE A 674 -5.02 -2.47 20.87
C PHE A 674 -4.08 -3.55 21.43
N PRO A 675 -3.45 -4.35 20.55
CA PRO A 675 -2.41 -5.28 20.95
C PRO A 675 -1.05 -4.55 20.98
N SER A 676 -0.16 -4.92 21.90
CA SER A 676 1.25 -4.54 21.85
C SER A 676 2.13 -5.76 22.12
N GLU A 677 3.31 -5.77 21.53
CA GLU A 677 4.30 -6.84 21.71
C GLU A 677 5.10 -6.72 23.01
N PHE A 678 4.98 -5.61 23.74
CA PHE A 678 5.79 -5.34 24.92
C PHE A 678 4.98 -4.65 26.01
N TYR A 679 5.18 -5.07 27.26
CA TYR A 679 4.60 -4.44 28.44
C TYR A 679 5.68 -4.25 29.50
N ILE A 680 5.96 -3.00 29.84
CA ILE A 680 7.05 -2.60 30.74
C ILE A 680 6.88 -3.18 32.14
N GLU A 681 5.65 -3.31 32.62
CA GLU A 681 5.35 -3.85 33.96
C GLU A 681 5.09 -5.36 33.95
N ASN A 682 5.38 -6.05 32.84
CA ASN A 682 5.27 -7.51 32.78
C ASN A 682 6.22 -8.15 33.81
N GLU A 683 5.68 -8.96 34.72
CA GLU A 683 6.41 -9.51 35.88
C GLU A 683 7.46 -10.58 35.50
N GLU A 684 7.57 -10.95 34.23
CA GLU A 684 8.60 -11.88 33.74
C GLU A 684 10.01 -11.38 34.10
N PRO A 685 10.86 -12.21 34.73
CA PRO A 685 12.18 -11.77 35.19
C PRO A 685 13.07 -11.18 34.09
N ALA A 686 13.06 -11.77 32.90
CA ALA A 686 13.83 -11.28 31.75
C ALA A 686 13.38 -9.87 31.31
N THR A 687 12.07 -9.62 31.31
CA THR A 687 11.50 -8.30 31.00
C THR A 687 11.93 -7.27 32.05
N GLN A 688 11.76 -7.56 33.35
CA GLN A 688 12.10 -6.61 34.41
C GLN A 688 13.61 -6.31 34.47
N GLN A 689 14.46 -7.32 34.23
CA GLN A 689 15.91 -7.12 34.13
C GLN A 689 16.27 -6.19 32.97
N PHE A 690 15.69 -6.40 31.78
CA PHE A 690 15.92 -5.51 30.64
C PHE A 690 15.44 -4.09 30.94
N VAL A 691 14.23 -3.91 31.48
CA VAL A 691 13.67 -2.61 31.82
C VAL A 691 14.58 -1.83 32.77
N GLN A 692 15.06 -2.49 33.82
CA GLN A 692 15.95 -1.87 34.79
C GLN A 692 17.30 -1.49 34.16
N LYS A 693 17.95 -2.41 33.44
CA LYS A 693 19.23 -2.14 32.77
C LYS A 693 19.13 -1.02 31.74
N TYR A 694 18.04 -1.00 30.96
CA TYR A 694 17.81 0.04 29.96
C TYR A 694 17.64 1.40 30.63
N LYS A 695 16.88 1.46 31.73
CA LYS A 695 16.71 2.68 32.53
C LYS A 695 18.02 3.16 33.15
N ASP A 696 18.82 2.26 33.70
CA ASP A 696 20.13 2.59 34.29
C ASP A 696 21.13 3.09 33.25
N THR A 697 21.06 2.55 32.02
CA THR A 697 21.97 2.91 30.93
C THR A 697 21.57 4.22 30.24
N TYR A 698 20.28 4.42 29.96
CA TYR A 698 19.79 5.51 29.10
C TYR A 698 18.98 6.57 29.85
N GLY A 699 18.70 6.39 31.15
CA GLY A 699 17.95 7.33 31.97
C GLY A 699 16.45 7.44 31.62
N LYS A 700 15.92 6.55 30.79
CA LYS A 700 14.52 6.52 30.32
C LYS A 700 14.01 5.09 30.24
N LEU A 701 12.69 4.90 30.27
CA LEU A 701 12.08 3.59 30.09
C LEU A 701 12.23 3.09 28.64
N PRO A 702 12.36 1.78 28.41
CA PRO A 702 12.42 1.22 27.06
C PRO A 702 11.05 1.27 26.37
N ASP A 703 11.09 1.22 25.04
CA ASP A 703 9.94 1.00 24.17
C ASP A 703 10.01 -0.38 23.48
N VAL A 704 8.93 -0.74 22.78
CA VAL A 704 8.81 -2.03 22.07
C VAL A 704 9.91 -2.24 21.02
N ILE A 705 10.37 -1.17 20.35
CA ILE A 705 11.40 -1.25 19.32
C ILE A 705 12.75 -1.58 19.96
N SER A 706 13.09 -0.90 21.05
CA SER A 706 14.30 -1.17 21.82
C SER A 706 14.30 -2.58 22.43
N ALA A 707 13.15 -3.07 22.93
CA ALA A 707 13.01 -4.41 23.47
C ALA A 707 13.16 -5.49 22.38
N ASN A 708 12.47 -5.34 21.24
CA ASN A 708 12.62 -6.23 20.08
C ASN A 708 14.08 -6.31 19.61
N SER A 709 14.78 -5.17 19.61
CA SER A 709 16.17 -5.05 19.16
C SER A 709 17.16 -5.67 20.15
N TYR A 710 16.93 -5.50 21.45
CA TYR A 710 17.72 -6.14 22.50
C TYR A 710 17.65 -7.67 22.41
N ASP A 711 16.45 -8.23 22.27
CA ASP A 711 16.26 -9.68 22.16
C ASP A 711 16.84 -10.25 20.88
N LEU A 712 16.66 -9.54 19.77
CA LEU A 712 17.26 -9.89 18.50
C LEU A 712 18.78 -9.99 18.65
N MET A 713 19.43 -8.97 19.18
CA MET A 713 20.88 -8.97 19.35
C MET A 713 21.33 -10.06 20.33
N SER A 714 20.57 -10.27 21.41
CA SER A 714 20.85 -11.33 22.39
C SER A 714 20.80 -12.73 21.76
N ILE A 715 19.86 -12.98 20.85
CA ILE A 715 19.81 -14.22 20.06
C ILE A 715 21.04 -14.34 19.16
N ILE A 716 21.43 -13.27 18.45
CA ILE A 716 22.62 -13.30 17.60
C ILE A 716 23.87 -13.61 18.42
N CYS A 717 24.05 -12.96 19.57
CA CYS A 717 25.12 -13.24 20.53
C CYS A 717 25.16 -14.72 20.93
N ALA A 718 24.01 -15.28 21.32
CA ALA A 718 23.89 -16.68 21.72
C ALA A 718 24.19 -17.66 20.57
N ILE A 719 23.88 -17.29 19.33
CA ILE A 719 24.21 -18.10 18.14
C ILE A 719 25.71 -18.03 17.85
N VAL A 720 26.32 -16.84 17.88
CA VAL A 720 27.76 -16.66 17.67
C VAL A 720 28.58 -17.43 18.71
N GLU A 721 28.14 -17.43 19.96
CA GLU A 721 28.78 -18.16 21.06
C GLU A 721 28.79 -19.69 20.87
N ARG A 722 27.87 -20.23 20.05
CA ARG A 722 27.86 -21.66 19.67
C ARG A 722 28.93 -22.02 18.62
N GLY A 723 29.73 -21.06 18.16
CA GLY A 723 30.84 -21.32 17.23
C GLY A 723 30.42 -21.48 15.78
N VAL A 724 29.34 -20.80 15.36
CA VAL A 724 28.92 -20.77 13.96
C VAL A 724 30.03 -20.22 13.06
N ASN A 725 30.29 -20.90 11.94
CA ASN A 725 31.41 -20.58 11.04
C ASN A 725 31.00 -20.32 9.59
N SER A 726 29.69 -20.36 9.30
CA SER A 726 29.12 -20.04 8.00
C SER A 726 27.74 -19.40 8.17
N ARG A 727 27.34 -18.60 7.17
CA ARG A 727 26.02 -17.94 7.17
C ARG A 727 24.86 -18.93 7.11
N GLU A 728 25.06 -20.06 6.45
CA GLU A 728 24.04 -21.12 6.38
C GLU A 728 23.88 -21.82 7.73
N ASN A 729 24.98 -22.11 8.43
CA ASN A 729 24.90 -22.65 9.79
C ASN A 729 24.26 -21.63 10.75
N PHE A 730 24.56 -20.34 10.61
CA PHE A 730 23.90 -19.27 11.37
C PHE A 730 22.37 -19.29 11.17
N LYS A 731 21.90 -19.33 9.90
CA LYS A 731 20.48 -19.43 9.56
C LYS A 731 19.84 -20.69 10.15
N GLN A 732 20.50 -21.84 10.02
CA GLN A 732 19.98 -23.11 10.55
C GLN A 732 19.78 -23.01 12.06
N VAL A 733 20.77 -22.53 12.82
CA VAL A 733 20.63 -22.36 14.27
C VAL A 733 19.52 -21.37 14.58
N LEU A 734 19.45 -20.23 13.89
CA LEU A 734 18.39 -19.24 14.08
C LEU A 734 16.99 -19.83 13.87
N SER A 735 16.82 -20.66 12.83
CA SER A 735 15.55 -21.31 12.53
C SER A 735 15.08 -22.31 13.60
N THR A 736 15.97 -22.72 14.52
CA THR A 736 15.66 -23.62 15.65
C THR A 736 15.29 -22.90 16.94
N VAL A 737 15.33 -21.56 16.97
CA VAL A 737 14.97 -20.80 18.18
C VAL A 737 13.48 -20.99 18.50
N ARG A 738 13.23 -21.66 19.63
CA ARG A 738 11.90 -21.94 20.19
C ARG A 738 11.90 -21.58 21.67
N ASN A 739 10.75 -21.10 22.15
CA ASN A 739 10.51 -20.75 23.55
C ASN A 739 11.60 -19.85 24.17
N TYR A 740 12.09 -18.88 23.42
CA TYR A 740 13.10 -17.94 23.89
C TYR A 740 12.46 -16.95 24.85
N ASN A 741 12.97 -16.88 26.08
CA ASN A 741 12.50 -15.94 27.11
C ASN A 741 13.37 -14.68 27.10
N GLY A 742 12.87 -13.62 26.47
CA GLY A 742 13.58 -12.36 26.31
C GLY A 742 12.93 -11.18 27.03
N ALA A 743 13.43 -9.98 26.74
CA ALA A 743 12.87 -8.69 27.13
C ALA A 743 11.39 -8.56 26.77
N ILE A 744 10.97 -9.01 25.59
CA ILE A 744 9.56 -8.95 25.14
C ILE A 744 8.69 -10.07 25.70
N GLY A 745 9.25 -10.96 26.52
CA GLY A 745 8.62 -12.19 26.98
C GLY A 745 8.99 -13.39 26.13
N ASN A 746 8.16 -14.43 26.17
CA ASN A 746 8.41 -15.69 25.49
C ASN A 746 8.00 -15.62 24.00
N PHE A 747 8.90 -16.01 23.09
CA PHE A 747 8.58 -16.15 21.67
C PHE A 747 9.36 -17.27 20.97
N SER A 748 8.92 -17.60 19.76
CA SER A 748 9.58 -18.54 18.84
C SER A 748 9.66 -17.96 17.44
N PHE A 749 10.52 -18.50 16.57
CA PHE A 749 10.37 -18.31 15.11
C PHE A 749 9.60 -19.46 14.48
N ASP A 750 8.72 -19.15 13.53
CA ASP A 750 8.11 -20.14 12.67
C ASP A 750 9.06 -20.55 11.52
N LYS A 751 8.57 -21.39 10.61
CA LYS A 751 9.35 -21.87 9.46
C LYS A 751 9.59 -20.81 8.36
N TYR A 752 8.91 -19.66 8.44
CA TYR A 752 9.01 -18.55 7.50
C TYR A 752 9.94 -17.43 8.01
N GLY A 753 10.32 -17.47 9.29
CA GLY A 753 11.12 -16.43 9.95
C GLY A 753 10.29 -15.40 10.73
N ASP A 754 8.99 -15.66 10.88
CA ASP A 754 8.06 -14.84 11.65
C ASP A 754 8.10 -15.19 13.13
N SER A 755 7.91 -14.19 13.98
CA SER A 755 7.83 -14.43 15.41
C SER A 755 6.44 -14.86 15.86
N ILE A 756 6.37 -16.06 16.40
CA ILE A 756 5.25 -16.63 17.16
C ILE A 756 5.35 -16.09 18.58
N ARG A 757 4.33 -15.34 19.04
CA ARG A 757 4.37 -14.64 20.33
C ARG A 757 3.00 -14.39 20.94
N GLU A 758 3.05 -13.98 22.21
CA GLU A 758 1.92 -13.40 22.90
C GLU A 758 1.88 -11.87 22.71
N TYR A 759 0.67 -11.33 22.71
CA TYR A 759 0.38 -9.91 22.65
C TYR A 759 -0.32 -9.47 23.94
N PHE A 760 0.05 -8.30 24.43
CA PHE A 760 -0.60 -7.63 25.56
C PHE A 760 -1.71 -6.74 25.01
N ILE A 761 -2.95 -7.01 25.39
CA ILE A 761 -4.11 -6.21 25.01
C ILE A 761 -4.27 -5.08 26.01
N PHE A 762 -4.31 -3.86 25.50
CA PHE A 762 -4.51 -2.63 26.27
C PHE A 762 -5.84 -1.98 25.93
N LYS A 763 -6.35 -1.19 26.88
CA LYS A 763 -7.47 -0.28 26.70
C LYS A 763 -7.02 1.16 26.98
N ILE A 764 -7.43 2.08 26.12
CA ILE A 764 -7.26 3.51 26.31
C ILE A 764 -8.43 4.05 27.12
N GLU A 765 -8.12 4.71 28.24
CA GLU A 765 -9.03 5.43 29.12
C GLU A 765 -8.56 6.88 29.26
N SER A 766 -9.42 7.77 29.76
CA SER A 766 -9.09 9.19 29.97
C SER A 766 -7.92 9.41 30.93
N ASP A 767 -7.69 8.51 31.88
CA ASP A 767 -6.63 8.57 32.89
C ASP A 767 -5.35 7.82 32.48
N GLY A 768 -5.35 7.12 31.35
CA GLY A 768 -4.17 6.43 30.84
C GLY A 768 -4.48 5.18 30.02
N ILE A 769 -3.42 4.38 29.81
CA ILE A 769 -3.50 3.11 29.08
C ILE A 769 -3.46 1.96 30.09
N LYS A 770 -4.48 1.11 30.07
CA LYS A 770 -4.65 0.01 31.02
C LYS A 770 -4.41 -1.34 30.36
N PHE A 771 -3.54 -2.16 30.96
CA PHE A 771 -3.38 -3.56 30.58
C PHE A 771 -4.62 -4.38 30.92
N LEU A 772 -5.05 -5.25 30.01
CA LEU A 772 -6.23 -6.09 30.18
C LEU A 772 -5.87 -7.58 30.22
N LYS A 773 -5.19 -8.07 29.18
CA LYS A 773 -4.96 -9.50 29.02
C LYS A 773 -3.77 -9.78 28.10
N LYS A 774 -3.05 -10.87 28.37
CA LYS A 774 -2.05 -11.45 27.47
C LYS A 774 -2.69 -12.55 26.62
N ILE A 775 -2.49 -12.52 25.30
CA ILE A 775 -3.14 -13.43 24.33
C ILE A 775 -2.14 -13.85 23.24
N THR A 776 -2.06 -15.16 22.95
CA THR A 776 -1.27 -15.69 21.84
C THR A 776 -1.83 -15.27 20.48
N GLY A 777 -0.99 -14.72 19.59
CA GLY A 777 -1.41 -14.28 18.26
C GLY A 777 -1.70 -15.42 17.28
N ASP A 778 -1.00 -16.55 17.38
CA ASP A 778 -1.08 -17.61 16.36
C ASP A 778 -2.37 -18.45 16.40
#